data_AF-A0A7W1AMQ4-F1
#
_entry.id   AF-A0A7W1AMQ4-F1
#
_cell.length_a   1.000
_cell.length_b   1.000
_cell.length_c   1.000
_cell.angle_alpha   90.00
_cell.angle_beta   90.00
_cell.angle_gamma   90.00
#
_symmetry.space_group_name_H-M   'P 1'
#
loop_
_entity.id
_entity.type
_entity.pdbx_description
1 polymer ?
#
loop_
_entity_poly.entity_id
_entity_poly.type
_entity_poly.pdbx_seq_one_letter_code
_entity_poly.pdbx_strand_id
1 'polypeptide(L)'
;METQVRTPNAIFGQPQRFLVPLFQRPYVWNEEQQWGPLWEDLDRVASRLLKSPQAKHEPHFLGAVVLQQVQSRTGELQERIVIDGQQRLTTLQLLLDALHAELMQIGAHAPAGRVEYLIRNDNRFCKQAEDRFKVWPTNRDRAAFNEVLAAKFPVDYEALSHRSTKLVQAHRFFSAQAKEWLACDGAENYLQRGEALERSVRELLQMVVIDLTADENAQEIFETLNARGAQLTAADLIKNFVFQRLLDSGADVEKAYEAHWKEFETAFWETEVSAGRLLYQRASLFINHWLVSRTGEEIVAREVFTRFKTFADHEAGVSMDVLLQQMSRAARVYRRVTEAADSTSSDIDRVGLFAYRIRTMESDLIKSVLLALLDQERPIVPTQVVEASLDVIESWLTRRMLIRATTKSYSQVAAEMVNVIRQSPPDLIDQALRSFLVSQAAENKYWPDDEELIGELTKLPVYRRLSRARLRMVLEAIEDDRRGYARGGRAFAGMRVPRNRYWIEHVMPQRWETYWKPPTVGTPEERAHRLHTLGNLTLLTDRLNESVSNGPWGQQDDERGKCSALKEHDVLLINRDLESYCQGNDWTDQAIDSRTWELVERIKSIWAVPDGHKSPTVRMASPVFHSVDLADLLSDGLLNVGQSVFPSDRALRHRTGRILSDGRIEVEEKVFDTPSGAAYYLRKRATNGWSFWLLDVETKKSLASLRREYLEKSAAGSSLIEDDEDGADDPEGTPNLTELRQLQLEFWTEFKTWMEGRSTIRLQKAAPQQWMSMGIGRSGFHISAVISTWSSAGDAGNPEIRVQLVLASDRSKEHFLELQARKDLLQAQISSELHWHDIEGNKQRRIYVRKDADFRDRGEWLAQFEWLGNHLEVFNSSFGPLVRSL
;
A
#
# COMPACT_ATOMS: atom_id res chain seq x y z
N MET A 1 -34.89 0.17 16.03
CA MET A 1 -34.22 -0.72 15.08
C MET A 1 -34.89 -2.07 15.14
N GLU A 2 -35.52 -2.48 14.04
CA GLU A 2 -36.15 -3.79 13.89
C GLU A 2 -35.39 -4.58 12.81
N THR A 3 -34.94 -5.79 13.14
CA THR A 3 -34.21 -6.66 12.19
C THR A 3 -35.06 -7.87 11.84
N GLN A 4 -35.31 -8.08 10.55
CA GLN A 4 -36.23 -9.12 10.09
C GLN A 4 -35.84 -9.68 8.72
N VAL A 5 -36.05 -10.98 8.54
CA VAL A 5 -35.87 -11.63 7.23
C VAL A 5 -37.11 -11.39 6.37
N ARG A 6 -36.93 -10.82 5.19
CA ARG A 6 -38.00 -10.45 4.26
C ARG A 6 -37.72 -10.97 2.85
N THR A 7 -38.76 -11.37 2.13
CA THR A 7 -38.67 -11.72 0.71
C THR A 7 -38.78 -10.47 -0.17
N PRO A 8 -38.40 -10.52 -1.45
CA PRO A 8 -38.65 -9.42 -2.39
C PRO A 8 -40.12 -9.00 -2.44
N ASN A 9 -41.07 -9.94 -2.29
CA ASN A 9 -42.49 -9.60 -2.15
C ASN A 9 -42.78 -8.71 -0.94
N ALA A 10 -42.19 -9.03 0.21
CA ALA A 10 -42.42 -8.28 1.44
C ALA A 10 -41.72 -6.91 1.44
N ILE A 11 -40.67 -6.74 0.64
CA ILE A 11 -39.91 -5.49 0.50
C ILE A 11 -40.54 -4.59 -0.57
N PHE A 12 -40.74 -5.08 -1.78
CA PHE A 12 -41.22 -4.25 -2.89
C PHE A 12 -42.75 -4.24 -3.04
N GLY A 13 -43.46 -5.19 -2.44
CA GLY A 13 -44.92 -5.29 -2.57
C GLY A 13 -45.73 -4.23 -1.82
N GLN A 14 -45.09 -3.31 -1.10
CA GLN A 14 -45.78 -2.15 -0.53
C GLN A 14 -45.65 -0.93 -1.47
N PRO A 15 -46.63 -0.01 -1.50
CA PRO A 15 -46.47 1.29 -2.15
C PRO A 15 -45.42 2.14 -1.40
N GLN A 16 -44.18 2.02 -1.83
CA GLN A 16 -43.04 2.73 -1.24
C GLN A 16 -41.91 2.97 -2.23
N ARG A 17 -40.98 3.84 -1.84
CA ARG A 17 -39.79 4.20 -2.62
C ARG A 17 -38.55 4.16 -1.74
N PHE A 18 -37.55 3.43 -2.21
CA PHE A 18 -36.23 3.33 -1.61
C PHE A 18 -35.30 4.36 -2.27
N LEU A 19 -35.04 5.45 -1.56
CA LEU A 19 -34.19 6.54 -2.00
C LEU A 19 -32.73 6.24 -1.68
N VAL A 20 -31.90 6.12 -2.70
CA VAL A 20 -30.45 6.03 -2.52
C VAL A 20 -29.90 7.45 -2.38
N PRO A 21 -29.22 7.78 -1.25
CA PRO A 21 -28.61 9.10 -1.08
C PRO A 21 -27.64 9.47 -2.19
N LEU A 22 -27.59 10.75 -2.54
CA LEU A 22 -26.76 11.29 -3.63
C LEU A 22 -25.26 11.02 -3.43
N PHE A 23 -24.82 10.93 -2.18
CA PHE A 23 -23.44 10.75 -1.80
C PHE A 23 -22.99 9.28 -1.73
N GLN A 24 -23.90 8.33 -1.92
CA GLN A 24 -23.51 6.92 -2.03
C GLN A 24 -22.75 6.66 -3.33
N ARG A 25 -21.95 5.59 -3.37
CA ARG A 25 -21.15 5.24 -4.56
C ARG A 25 -22.08 4.88 -5.75
N PRO A 26 -21.70 5.22 -7.01
CA PRO A 26 -22.42 4.79 -8.20
C PRO A 26 -22.49 3.25 -8.34
N TYR A 27 -23.30 2.75 -9.26
CA TYR A 27 -23.41 1.32 -9.53
C TYR A 27 -22.10 0.72 -10.07
N VAL A 28 -21.52 -0.24 -9.33
CA VAL A 28 -20.18 -0.79 -9.64
C VAL A 28 -20.14 -2.31 -9.79
N TRP A 29 -21.20 -3.03 -9.43
CA TRP A 29 -21.26 -4.49 -9.58
C TRP A 29 -21.06 -4.91 -11.05
N ASN A 30 -20.44 -6.08 -11.27
CA ASN A 30 -20.09 -6.62 -12.57
C ASN A 30 -20.58 -8.07 -12.74
N GLU A 31 -20.46 -8.58 -13.96
CA GLU A 31 -20.92 -9.92 -14.34
C GLU A 31 -20.24 -11.02 -13.54
N GLU A 32 -18.90 -11.00 -13.49
CA GLU A 32 -18.07 -12.07 -12.92
C GLU A 32 -18.28 -12.24 -11.41
N GLN A 33 -18.30 -11.14 -10.66
CA GLN A 33 -18.30 -11.18 -9.21
C GLN A 33 -19.69 -11.13 -8.58
N GLN A 34 -20.70 -10.60 -9.28
CA GLN A 34 -22.01 -10.36 -8.67
C GLN A 34 -23.19 -10.81 -9.51
N TRP A 35 -23.28 -10.48 -10.81
CA TRP A 35 -24.50 -10.80 -11.58
C TRP A 35 -24.60 -12.29 -11.90
N GLY A 36 -23.50 -12.91 -12.31
CA GLY A 36 -23.38 -14.34 -12.55
C GLY A 36 -23.75 -15.16 -11.31
N PRO A 37 -23.07 -14.96 -10.17
CA PRO A 37 -23.41 -15.66 -8.93
C PRO A 37 -24.87 -15.49 -8.50
N LEU A 38 -25.43 -14.27 -8.60
CA LEU A 38 -26.84 -14.03 -8.28
C LEU A 38 -27.80 -14.81 -9.20
N TRP A 39 -27.46 -14.91 -10.49
CA TRP A 39 -28.24 -15.71 -11.43
C TRP A 39 -28.12 -17.21 -11.14
N GLU A 40 -26.92 -17.72 -10.88
CA GLU A 40 -26.68 -19.13 -10.50
C GLU A 40 -27.46 -19.52 -9.24
N ASP A 41 -27.54 -18.61 -8.26
CA ASP A 41 -28.35 -18.78 -7.06
C ASP A 41 -29.84 -18.89 -7.39
N LEU A 42 -30.35 -18.01 -8.25
CA LEU A 42 -31.74 -18.06 -8.71
C LEU A 42 -32.04 -19.34 -9.50
N ASP A 43 -31.19 -19.71 -10.45
CA ASP A 43 -31.34 -20.95 -11.23
C ASP A 43 -31.41 -22.15 -10.28
N ARG A 44 -30.47 -22.27 -9.34
CA ARG A 44 -30.46 -23.37 -8.36
C ARG A 44 -31.77 -23.48 -7.57
N VAL A 45 -32.36 -22.34 -7.19
CA VAL A 45 -33.65 -22.31 -6.47
C VAL A 45 -34.80 -22.68 -7.41
N ALA A 46 -34.87 -22.09 -8.60
CA ALA A 46 -35.92 -22.33 -9.59
C ALA A 46 -35.92 -23.77 -10.11
N SER A 47 -34.74 -24.31 -10.42
CA SER A 47 -34.55 -25.69 -10.84
C SER A 47 -34.94 -26.69 -9.75
N ARG A 48 -34.70 -26.38 -8.47
CA ARG A 48 -35.17 -27.21 -7.34
C ARG A 48 -36.69 -27.20 -7.24
N LEU A 49 -37.29 -26.01 -7.37
CA LEU A 49 -38.74 -25.84 -7.33
C LEU A 49 -39.42 -26.59 -8.49
N LEU A 50 -38.87 -26.49 -9.70
CA LEU A 50 -39.38 -27.14 -10.90
C LEU A 50 -39.38 -28.69 -10.75
N LYS A 51 -38.29 -29.25 -10.21
CA LYS A 51 -38.15 -30.70 -9.98
C LYS A 51 -39.12 -31.24 -8.92
N SER A 52 -39.54 -30.43 -7.96
CA SER A 52 -40.40 -30.87 -6.86
C SER A 52 -41.36 -29.76 -6.39
N PRO A 53 -42.41 -29.42 -7.15
CA PRO A 53 -43.24 -28.23 -6.91
C PRO A 53 -43.97 -28.20 -5.55
N GLN A 54 -44.27 -29.37 -4.99
CA GLN A 54 -44.99 -29.55 -3.73
C GLN A 54 -44.07 -29.74 -2.51
N ALA A 55 -42.76 -29.89 -2.72
CA ALA A 55 -41.81 -30.04 -1.61
C ALA A 55 -41.62 -28.72 -0.87
N LYS A 56 -41.22 -28.82 0.40
CA LYS A 56 -40.79 -27.63 1.17
C LYS A 56 -39.41 -27.22 0.65
N HIS A 57 -39.32 -26.00 0.13
CA HIS A 57 -38.07 -25.45 -0.39
C HIS A 57 -37.47 -24.48 0.61
N GLU A 58 -36.17 -24.64 0.88
CA GLU A 58 -35.42 -23.67 1.67
C GLU A 58 -35.12 -22.42 0.83
N PRO A 59 -35.36 -21.23 1.39
CA PRO A 59 -35.06 -19.98 0.71
C PRO A 59 -33.55 -19.75 0.61
N HIS A 60 -33.14 -18.98 -0.40
CA HIS A 60 -31.77 -18.55 -0.60
C HIS A 60 -31.55 -17.15 -0.02
N PHE A 61 -30.45 -17.00 0.72
CA PHE A 61 -30.14 -15.78 1.45
C PHE A 61 -29.26 -14.83 0.63
N LEU A 62 -29.80 -13.66 0.31
CA LEU A 62 -29.14 -12.62 -0.46
C LEU A 62 -28.44 -11.58 0.44
N GLY A 63 -28.15 -11.83 1.70
CA GLY A 63 -27.48 -10.82 2.55
C GLY A 63 -28.43 -9.80 3.18
N ALA A 64 -27.87 -8.68 3.65
CA ALA A 64 -28.59 -7.66 4.41
C ALA A 64 -28.74 -6.33 3.66
N VAL A 65 -29.75 -5.54 4.04
CA VAL A 65 -29.98 -4.15 3.64
C VAL A 65 -30.37 -3.33 4.87
N VAL A 66 -29.95 -2.06 4.91
CA VAL A 66 -30.26 -1.13 6.00
C VAL A 66 -31.09 0.02 5.44
N LEU A 67 -32.25 0.23 6.03
CA LEU A 67 -33.24 1.20 5.57
C LEU A 67 -33.63 2.13 6.70
N GLN A 68 -33.80 3.41 6.41
CA GLN A 68 -34.28 4.40 7.38
C GLN A 68 -35.58 5.02 6.90
N GLN A 69 -36.57 5.10 7.79
CA GLN A 69 -37.87 5.68 7.49
C GLN A 69 -37.79 7.21 7.37
N VAL A 70 -38.46 7.77 6.36
CA VAL A 70 -38.70 9.22 6.23
C VAL A 70 -40.14 9.50 6.67
N GLN A 71 -40.34 10.51 7.51
CA GLN A 71 -41.68 10.94 7.90
C GLN A 71 -42.46 11.43 6.66
N SER A 72 -43.38 10.59 6.18
CA SER A 72 -44.27 10.88 5.05
C SER A 72 -45.68 11.17 5.56
N ARG A 73 -46.43 12.07 4.90
CA ARG A 73 -47.82 12.34 5.31
C ARG A 73 -48.71 11.13 5.03
N THR A 74 -49.74 10.94 5.86
CA THR A 74 -50.70 9.84 5.69
C THR A 74 -51.38 9.93 4.32
N GLY A 75 -51.31 8.85 3.53
CA GLY A 75 -51.86 8.77 2.17
C GLY A 75 -50.87 9.05 1.04
N GLU A 76 -49.62 9.42 1.36
CA GLU A 76 -48.55 9.59 0.38
C GLU A 76 -47.70 8.32 0.24
N LEU A 77 -46.97 8.19 -0.86
CA LEU A 77 -46.00 7.12 -1.08
C LEU A 77 -44.96 7.14 0.05
N GLN A 78 -44.75 6.00 0.71
CA GLN A 78 -43.76 5.95 1.79
C GLN A 78 -42.35 6.04 1.21
N GLU A 79 -41.52 6.92 1.77
CA GLU A 79 -40.11 7.02 1.40
C GLU A 79 -39.21 6.42 2.48
N ARG A 80 -38.20 5.68 2.03
CA ARG A 80 -37.15 5.12 2.89
C ARG A 80 -35.79 5.39 2.31
N ILE A 81 -34.87 5.87 3.12
CA ILE A 81 -33.49 6.10 2.71
C ILE A 81 -32.72 4.78 2.80
N VAL A 82 -32.00 4.42 1.73
CA VAL A 82 -31.12 3.26 1.71
C VAL A 82 -29.77 3.65 2.30
N ILE A 83 -29.48 3.14 3.49
CA ILE A 83 -28.21 3.38 4.21
C ILE A 83 -27.14 2.40 3.73
N ASP A 84 -27.51 1.13 3.58
CA ASP A 84 -26.66 0.08 3.02
C ASP A 84 -27.48 -0.93 2.19
N GLY A 85 -26.83 -1.59 1.23
CA GLY A 85 -27.47 -2.53 0.31
C GLY A 85 -27.97 -1.90 -1.00
N GLN A 86 -27.57 -0.66 -1.29
CA GLN A 86 -28.00 0.06 -2.50
C GLN A 86 -27.71 -0.69 -3.82
N GLN A 87 -26.53 -1.29 -3.94
CA GLN A 87 -26.13 -2.05 -5.13
C GLN A 87 -27.06 -3.26 -5.30
N ARG A 88 -27.31 -3.97 -4.20
CA ARG A 88 -28.15 -5.18 -4.15
C ARG A 88 -29.60 -4.89 -4.52
N LEU A 89 -30.20 -3.84 -3.94
CA LEU A 89 -31.58 -3.45 -4.27
C LEU A 89 -31.69 -3.02 -5.74
N THR A 90 -30.70 -2.30 -6.25
CA THR A 90 -30.66 -1.86 -7.66
C THR A 90 -30.54 -3.05 -8.61
N THR A 91 -29.62 -3.99 -8.36
CA THR A 91 -29.46 -5.21 -9.17
C THR A 91 -30.72 -6.07 -9.14
N LEU A 92 -31.37 -6.19 -7.98
CA LEU A 92 -32.60 -6.97 -7.86
C LEU A 92 -33.76 -6.36 -8.66
N GLN A 93 -33.86 -5.03 -8.72
CA GLN A 93 -34.83 -4.35 -9.59
C GLN A 93 -34.54 -4.60 -11.08
N LEU A 94 -33.27 -4.58 -11.50
CA LEU A 94 -32.87 -4.89 -12.88
C LEU A 94 -33.19 -6.33 -13.26
N LEU A 95 -32.92 -7.29 -12.36
CA LEU A 95 -33.26 -8.70 -12.54
C LEU A 95 -34.78 -8.91 -12.66
N LEU A 96 -35.56 -8.29 -11.77
CA LEU A 96 -37.02 -8.40 -11.78
C LEU A 96 -37.63 -7.81 -13.07
N ASP A 97 -37.14 -6.65 -13.52
CA ASP A 97 -37.64 -6.00 -14.74
C ASP A 97 -37.29 -6.82 -16.00
N ALA A 98 -36.06 -7.35 -16.07
CA ALA A 98 -35.65 -8.25 -17.13
C ALA A 98 -36.49 -9.54 -17.15
N LEU A 99 -36.75 -10.14 -15.98
CA LEU A 99 -37.59 -11.32 -15.87
C LEU A 99 -39.04 -11.02 -16.31
N HIS A 100 -39.60 -9.88 -15.90
CA HIS A 100 -40.92 -9.43 -16.33
C HIS A 100 -41.02 -9.34 -17.85
N ALA A 101 -40.01 -8.75 -18.50
CA ALA A 101 -39.93 -8.64 -19.96
C ALA A 101 -39.99 -10.01 -20.66
N GLU A 102 -39.20 -10.98 -20.18
CA GLU A 102 -39.16 -12.32 -20.77
C GLU A 102 -40.45 -13.11 -20.49
N LEU A 103 -41.05 -12.99 -19.30
CA LEU A 103 -42.33 -13.61 -18.98
C LEU A 103 -43.47 -13.10 -19.88
N MET A 104 -43.46 -11.80 -20.21
CA MET A 104 -44.42 -11.23 -21.15
C MET A 104 -44.25 -11.78 -22.57
N GLN A 105 -43.01 -12.00 -23.02
CA GLN A 105 -42.73 -12.54 -24.35
C GLN A 105 -43.25 -13.98 -24.53
N ILE A 106 -43.17 -14.81 -23.49
CA ILE A 106 -43.66 -16.20 -23.53
C ILE A 106 -45.16 -16.34 -23.22
N GLY A 107 -45.88 -15.23 -23.05
CA GLY A 107 -47.33 -15.23 -22.74
C GLY A 107 -47.68 -15.62 -21.31
N ALA A 108 -46.72 -15.64 -20.38
CA ALA A 108 -46.93 -15.93 -18.96
C ALA A 108 -47.47 -14.69 -18.23
N HIS A 109 -48.63 -14.18 -18.65
CA HIS A 109 -49.19 -12.91 -18.17
C HIS A 109 -49.46 -12.86 -16.67
N ALA A 110 -49.92 -13.96 -16.06
CA ALA A 110 -50.19 -13.99 -14.63
C ALA A 110 -48.90 -13.94 -13.78
N PRO A 111 -47.85 -14.75 -14.06
CA PRO A 111 -46.52 -14.55 -13.49
C PRO A 111 -45.96 -13.14 -13.74
N ALA A 112 -46.03 -12.65 -14.97
CA ALA A 112 -45.53 -11.31 -15.32
C ALA A 112 -46.20 -10.21 -14.47
N GLY A 113 -47.53 -10.20 -14.36
CA GLY A 113 -48.24 -9.20 -13.55
C GLY A 113 -47.88 -9.25 -12.06
N ARG A 114 -47.54 -10.42 -11.50
CA ARG A 114 -47.03 -10.51 -10.12
C ARG A 114 -45.64 -9.91 -9.96
N VAL A 115 -44.76 -10.08 -10.96
CA VAL A 115 -43.43 -9.45 -10.98
C VAL A 115 -43.55 -7.94 -11.19
N GLU A 116 -44.46 -7.49 -12.07
CA GLU A 116 -44.70 -6.06 -12.34
C GLU A 116 -44.99 -5.27 -11.06
N TYR A 117 -45.76 -5.87 -10.14
CA TYR A 117 -46.08 -5.29 -8.84
C TYR A 117 -44.84 -5.05 -7.94
N LEU A 118 -43.74 -5.77 -8.17
CA LEU A 118 -42.48 -5.66 -7.43
C LEU A 118 -41.48 -4.69 -8.05
N ILE A 119 -41.71 -4.23 -9.28
CA ILE A 119 -40.84 -3.28 -9.98
C ILE A 119 -41.48 -1.90 -10.10
N ARG A 120 -42.82 -1.82 -10.07
CA ARG A 120 -43.55 -0.57 -10.25
C ARG A 120 -44.55 -0.27 -9.13
N ASN A 121 -44.61 0.99 -8.72
CA ASN A 121 -45.69 1.50 -7.88
C ASN A 121 -46.94 1.74 -8.75
N ASP A 122 -48.11 1.51 -8.17
CA ASP A 122 -49.38 1.80 -8.83
C ASP A 122 -49.54 3.31 -9.01
N ASN A 123 -50.01 3.72 -10.20
CA ASN A 123 -50.15 5.12 -10.59
C ASN A 123 -50.96 5.97 -9.60
N ARG A 124 -51.86 5.36 -8.80
CA ARG A 124 -52.63 6.06 -7.75
C ARG A 124 -51.77 6.63 -6.63
N PHE A 125 -50.54 6.11 -6.44
CA PHE A 125 -49.60 6.59 -5.43
C PHE A 125 -48.50 7.50 -6.02
N CYS A 126 -48.44 7.65 -7.34
CA CYS A 126 -47.40 8.42 -8.03
C CYS A 126 -47.81 9.89 -8.19
N LYS A 127 -46.98 10.82 -7.71
CA LYS A 127 -47.13 12.27 -7.94
C LYS A 127 -46.27 12.73 -9.12
N GLN A 128 -45.11 12.12 -9.29
CA GLN A 128 -44.16 12.39 -10.35
C GLN A 128 -43.91 11.12 -11.19
N ALA A 129 -43.30 11.28 -12.37
CA ALA A 129 -43.08 10.14 -13.27
C ALA A 129 -42.13 9.09 -12.67
N GLU A 130 -41.21 9.54 -11.81
CA GLU A 130 -40.17 8.74 -11.18
C GLU A 130 -40.69 7.93 -9.98
N ASP A 131 -41.83 8.33 -9.39
CA ASP A 131 -42.46 7.61 -8.27
C ASP A 131 -42.91 6.20 -8.65
N ARG A 132 -43.03 5.92 -9.96
CA ARG A 132 -43.29 4.58 -10.47
C ARG A 132 -42.23 3.59 -10.06
N PHE A 133 -40.98 4.00 -9.79
CA PHE A 133 -39.90 3.08 -9.48
C PHE A 133 -39.82 2.77 -7.98
N LYS A 134 -39.60 1.50 -7.63
CA LYS A 134 -39.42 1.08 -6.23
C LYS A 134 -38.09 1.54 -5.66
N VAL A 135 -37.03 1.59 -6.47
CA VAL A 135 -35.70 2.07 -6.07
C VAL A 135 -35.34 3.29 -6.89
N TRP A 136 -34.80 4.30 -6.23
CA TRP A 136 -34.31 5.52 -6.87
C TRP A 136 -32.81 5.67 -6.64
N PRO A 137 -31.97 5.43 -7.67
CA PRO A 137 -30.52 5.38 -7.52
C PRO A 137 -29.88 6.78 -7.44
N THR A 138 -28.56 6.80 -7.30
CA THR A 138 -27.73 8.02 -7.23
C THR A 138 -27.86 8.89 -8.49
N ASN A 139 -27.52 10.18 -8.40
CA ASN A 139 -27.61 11.12 -9.53
C ASN A 139 -26.92 10.63 -10.82
N ARG A 140 -25.76 9.96 -10.71
CA ARG A 140 -25.00 9.45 -11.86
C ARG A 140 -25.69 8.28 -12.56
N ASP A 141 -26.51 7.52 -11.83
CA ASP A 141 -27.13 6.28 -12.30
C ASP A 141 -28.56 6.49 -12.83
N ARG A 142 -29.25 7.56 -12.41
CA ARG A 142 -30.67 7.82 -12.71
C ARG A 142 -30.99 7.78 -14.21
N ALA A 143 -30.18 8.40 -15.06
CA ALA A 143 -30.46 8.48 -16.50
C ALA A 143 -30.47 7.09 -17.17
N ALA A 144 -29.43 6.29 -16.90
CA ALA A 144 -29.30 4.94 -17.42
C ALA A 144 -30.36 3.99 -16.84
N PHE A 145 -30.61 4.07 -15.53
CA PHE A 145 -31.63 3.27 -14.85
C PHE A 145 -33.03 3.55 -15.39
N ASN A 146 -33.39 4.83 -15.55
CA ASN A 146 -34.70 5.21 -16.08
C ASN A 146 -34.89 4.79 -17.52
N GLU A 147 -33.85 4.91 -18.35
CA GLU A 147 -33.92 4.54 -19.76
C GLU A 147 -34.20 3.05 -19.92
N VAL A 148 -33.49 2.18 -19.18
CA VAL A 148 -33.64 0.72 -19.33
C VAL A 148 -34.94 0.19 -18.73
N LEU A 149 -35.34 0.62 -17.52
CA LEU A 149 -36.62 0.19 -16.91
C LEU A 149 -37.87 0.77 -17.59
N ALA A 150 -37.72 1.81 -18.42
CA ALA A 150 -38.80 2.38 -19.21
C ALA A 150 -38.85 1.87 -20.64
N ALA A 151 -37.88 1.05 -21.06
CA ALA A 151 -37.82 0.51 -22.41
C ALA A 151 -39.04 -0.35 -22.72
N LYS A 152 -39.50 -0.30 -23.97
CA LYS A 152 -40.57 -1.20 -24.44
C LYS A 152 -40.01 -2.60 -24.61
N PHE A 153 -40.81 -3.61 -24.26
CA PHE A 153 -40.45 -5.02 -24.43
C PHE A 153 -40.82 -5.50 -25.84
N PRO A 154 -39.99 -6.34 -26.49
CA PRO A 154 -38.62 -6.71 -26.12
C PRO A 154 -37.65 -5.51 -26.21
N VAL A 155 -36.68 -5.45 -25.30
CA VAL A 155 -35.75 -4.31 -25.19
C VAL A 155 -34.72 -4.36 -26.32
N ASP A 156 -34.65 -3.27 -27.10
CA ASP A 156 -33.57 -3.04 -28.06
C ASP A 156 -32.41 -2.31 -27.36
N TYR A 157 -31.45 -3.10 -26.84
CA TYR A 157 -30.30 -2.57 -26.11
C TYR A 157 -29.35 -1.71 -26.96
N GLU A 158 -29.31 -1.93 -28.27
CA GLU A 158 -28.42 -1.18 -29.16
C GLU A 158 -28.94 0.24 -29.42
N ALA A 159 -30.25 0.42 -29.35
CA ALA A 159 -30.91 1.72 -29.46
C ALA A 159 -30.80 2.59 -28.19
N LEU A 160 -30.34 2.04 -27.05
CA LEU A 160 -30.23 2.79 -25.80
C LEU A 160 -29.01 3.71 -25.78
N SER A 161 -29.20 4.92 -25.25
CA SER A 161 -28.17 5.96 -25.15
C SER A 161 -27.08 5.57 -24.15
N HIS A 162 -27.46 4.91 -23.05
CA HIS A 162 -26.56 4.53 -21.95
C HIS A 162 -26.10 3.07 -22.01
N ARG A 163 -26.09 2.45 -23.21
CA ARG A 163 -25.77 1.01 -23.39
C ARG A 163 -24.43 0.54 -22.82
N SER A 164 -23.45 1.44 -22.69
CA SER A 164 -22.12 1.13 -22.12
C SER A 164 -22.09 1.16 -20.59
N THR A 165 -23.18 1.53 -19.92
CA THR A 165 -23.24 1.57 -18.45
C THR A 165 -23.47 0.18 -17.88
N LYS A 166 -22.93 -0.06 -16.68
CA LYS A 166 -23.09 -1.33 -15.95
C LYS A 166 -24.56 -1.68 -15.67
N LEU A 167 -25.43 -0.69 -15.51
CA LEU A 167 -26.86 -0.90 -15.27
C LEU A 167 -27.54 -1.53 -16.49
N VAL A 168 -27.30 -0.99 -17.69
CA VAL A 168 -27.87 -1.52 -18.93
C VAL A 168 -27.28 -2.90 -19.25
N GLN A 169 -25.98 -3.08 -19.02
CA GLN A 169 -25.31 -4.38 -19.18
C GLN A 169 -25.88 -5.45 -18.23
N ALA A 170 -26.13 -5.10 -16.96
CA ALA A 170 -26.74 -6.03 -16.00
C ALA A 170 -28.15 -6.45 -16.43
N HIS A 171 -28.99 -5.51 -16.88
CA HIS A 171 -30.33 -5.83 -17.38
C HIS A 171 -30.27 -6.74 -18.61
N ARG A 172 -29.36 -6.44 -19.56
CA ARG A 172 -29.11 -7.28 -20.75
C ARG A 172 -28.69 -8.70 -20.38
N PHE A 173 -27.78 -8.83 -19.41
CA PHE A 173 -27.34 -10.10 -18.88
C PHE A 173 -28.53 -10.90 -18.32
N PHE A 174 -29.31 -10.34 -17.40
CA PHE A 174 -30.45 -11.06 -16.81
C PHE A 174 -31.54 -11.42 -17.82
N SER A 175 -31.81 -10.56 -18.80
CA SER A 175 -32.77 -10.85 -19.89
C SER A 175 -32.28 -12.03 -20.74
N ALA A 176 -30.98 -12.06 -21.11
CA ALA A 176 -30.40 -13.17 -21.85
C ALA A 176 -30.46 -14.49 -21.05
N GLN A 177 -30.05 -14.46 -19.79
CA GLN A 177 -30.06 -15.63 -18.92
C GLN A 177 -31.49 -16.16 -18.67
N ALA A 178 -32.46 -15.27 -18.44
CA ALA A 178 -33.86 -15.66 -18.26
C ALA A 178 -34.45 -16.26 -19.54
N LYS A 179 -34.15 -15.68 -20.70
CA LYS A 179 -34.58 -16.20 -22.00
C LYS A 179 -34.02 -17.59 -22.25
N GLU A 180 -32.71 -17.79 -22.02
CA GLU A 180 -32.07 -19.09 -22.18
C GLU A 180 -32.68 -20.12 -21.23
N TRP A 181 -32.82 -19.76 -19.95
CA TRP A 181 -33.39 -20.66 -18.95
C TRP A 181 -34.83 -21.03 -19.24
N LEU A 182 -35.67 -20.10 -19.69
CA LEU A 182 -37.04 -20.41 -20.11
C LEU A 182 -37.06 -21.37 -21.32
N ALA A 183 -36.07 -21.28 -22.20
CA ALA A 183 -35.96 -22.06 -23.43
C ALA A 183 -35.42 -23.50 -23.26
N CYS A 184 -34.72 -23.82 -22.17
CA CYS A 184 -33.93 -25.06 -22.04
C CYS A 184 -34.66 -26.38 -22.30
N ASP A 185 -35.97 -26.49 -22.03
CA ASP A 185 -36.74 -27.76 -22.13
C ASP A 185 -37.89 -27.69 -23.15
N GLY A 186 -37.78 -26.84 -24.18
CA GLY A 186 -38.81 -26.72 -25.22
C GLY A 186 -39.96 -25.76 -24.87
N ALA A 187 -40.67 -25.31 -25.91
CA ALA A 187 -41.70 -24.26 -25.82
C ALA A 187 -42.91 -24.67 -24.98
N GLU A 188 -43.21 -25.96 -24.91
CA GLU A 188 -44.28 -26.55 -24.13
C GLU A 188 -44.13 -26.32 -22.62
N ASN A 189 -42.89 -26.11 -22.14
CA ASN A 189 -42.60 -25.95 -20.72
C ASN A 189 -42.46 -24.48 -20.29
N TYR A 190 -42.59 -23.52 -21.20
CA TYR A 190 -42.37 -22.09 -20.93
C TYR A 190 -43.21 -21.58 -19.77
N LEU A 191 -44.50 -21.92 -19.73
CA LEU A 191 -45.40 -21.45 -18.68
C LEU A 191 -45.01 -22.01 -17.31
N GLN A 192 -44.74 -23.32 -17.21
CA GLN A 192 -44.34 -23.96 -15.95
C GLN A 192 -43.00 -23.42 -15.45
N ARG A 193 -42.04 -23.24 -16.37
CA ARG A 193 -40.73 -22.65 -16.07
C ARG A 193 -40.87 -21.20 -15.62
N GLY A 194 -41.71 -20.41 -16.30
CA GLY A 194 -42.03 -19.05 -15.92
C GLY A 194 -42.63 -18.93 -14.51
N GLU A 195 -43.54 -19.83 -14.14
CA GLU A 195 -44.07 -19.92 -12.77
C GLU A 195 -42.99 -20.26 -11.74
N ALA A 196 -42.07 -21.16 -12.06
CA ALA A 196 -40.98 -21.53 -11.16
C ALA A 196 -40.01 -20.36 -10.92
N LEU A 197 -39.60 -19.64 -11.98
CA LEU A 197 -38.74 -18.45 -11.83
C LEU A 197 -39.44 -17.35 -11.03
N GLU A 198 -40.69 -17.02 -11.38
CA GLU A 198 -41.45 -15.98 -10.70
C GLU A 198 -41.61 -16.27 -9.20
N ARG A 199 -42.04 -17.49 -8.86
CA ARG A 199 -42.19 -17.90 -7.46
C ARG A 199 -40.85 -17.90 -6.72
N SER A 200 -39.77 -18.27 -7.40
CA SER A 200 -38.43 -18.26 -6.81
C SER A 200 -38.00 -16.85 -6.41
N VAL A 201 -38.11 -15.87 -7.31
CA VAL A 201 -37.74 -14.49 -7.00
C VAL A 201 -38.70 -13.86 -5.98
N ARG A 202 -40.00 -14.14 -6.06
CA ARG A 202 -41.00 -13.53 -5.18
C ARG A 202 -40.96 -14.07 -3.74
N GLU A 203 -40.78 -15.38 -3.57
CA GLU A 203 -40.98 -16.07 -2.28
C GLU A 203 -39.75 -16.78 -1.72
N LEU A 204 -38.83 -17.25 -2.57
CA LEU A 204 -37.72 -18.11 -2.16
C LEU A 204 -36.38 -17.39 -2.08
N LEU A 205 -36.30 -16.12 -2.47
CA LEU A 205 -35.17 -15.26 -2.13
C LEU A 205 -35.49 -14.49 -0.84
N GLN A 206 -34.49 -14.32 0.02
CA GLN A 206 -34.64 -13.64 1.30
C GLN A 206 -33.47 -12.68 1.59
N MET A 207 -33.76 -11.55 2.22
CA MET A 207 -32.79 -10.59 2.72
C MET A 207 -33.08 -10.24 4.18
N VAL A 208 -32.04 -9.98 4.96
CA VAL A 208 -32.18 -9.36 6.29
C VAL A 208 -32.40 -7.87 6.07
N VAL A 209 -33.54 -7.36 6.51
CA VAL A 209 -33.85 -5.93 6.52
C VAL A 209 -33.65 -5.42 7.93
N ILE A 210 -32.77 -4.44 8.09
CA ILE A 210 -32.59 -3.66 9.31
C ILE A 210 -33.34 -2.35 9.08
N ASP A 211 -34.47 -2.20 9.77
CA ASP A 211 -35.40 -1.07 9.63
C ASP A 211 -35.15 -0.08 10.78
N LEU A 212 -34.74 1.13 10.41
CA LEU A 212 -34.43 2.23 11.32
C LEU A 212 -35.58 3.23 11.35
N THR A 213 -35.93 3.68 12.55
CA THR A 213 -36.87 4.79 12.69
C THR A 213 -36.21 6.11 12.30
N ALA A 214 -37.02 7.15 12.04
CA ALA A 214 -36.53 8.45 11.57
C ALA A 214 -35.57 9.14 12.57
N ASP A 215 -35.67 8.79 13.86
CA ASP A 215 -34.86 9.33 14.96
C ASP A 215 -33.59 8.51 15.27
N GLU A 216 -33.41 7.35 14.64
CA GLU A 216 -32.23 6.51 14.86
C GLU A 216 -31.00 6.99 14.05
N ASN A 217 -29.82 6.85 14.65
CA ASN A 217 -28.56 7.26 14.01
C ASN A 217 -28.08 6.21 13.01
N ALA A 218 -28.55 6.33 11.76
CA ALA A 218 -28.20 5.44 10.66
C ALA A 218 -26.69 5.27 10.43
N GLN A 219 -25.91 6.31 10.70
CA GLN A 219 -24.46 6.30 10.50
C GLN A 219 -23.72 5.44 11.52
N GLU A 220 -24.13 5.44 12.79
CA GLU A 220 -23.51 4.59 13.81
C GLU A 220 -23.75 3.10 13.51
N ILE A 221 -24.93 2.77 12.98
CA ILE A 221 -25.29 1.41 12.56
C ILE A 221 -24.51 1.03 11.30
N PHE A 222 -24.38 1.94 10.34
CA PHE A 222 -23.58 1.74 9.14
C PHE A 222 -22.09 1.51 9.46
N GLU A 223 -21.51 2.31 10.36
CA GLU A 223 -20.14 2.15 10.84
C GLU A 223 -19.95 0.79 11.52
N THR A 224 -20.88 0.39 12.38
CA THR A 224 -20.81 -0.89 13.09
C THR A 224 -20.90 -2.10 12.15
N LEU A 225 -21.72 -2.03 11.10
CA LEU A 225 -21.85 -3.08 10.10
C LEU A 225 -20.61 -3.16 9.19
N ASN A 226 -20.08 -2.02 8.77
CA ASN A 226 -18.88 -1.95 7.91
C ASN A 226 -17.58 -2.27 8.65
N ALA A 227 -17.51 -2.06 9.97
CA ALA A 227 -16.35 -2.43 10.79
C ALA A 227 -16.00 -3.94 10.70
N ARG A 228 -16.94 -4.78 10.24
CA ARG A 228 -16.75 -6.24 10.05
C ARG A 228 -16.55 -6.65 8.57
N GLY A 229 -16.67 -5.73 7.61
CA GLY A 229 -16.61 -6.00 6.17
C GLY A 229 -15.39 -5.38 5.45
N ALA A 230 -15.40 -5.39 4.11
CA ALA A 230 -14.38 -4.71 3.30
C ALA A 230 -14.36 -3.21 3.63
N GLN A 231 -13.21 -2.70 4.08
CA GLN A 231 -13.10 -1.37 4.67
C GLN A 231 -13.36 -0.28 3.63
N LEU A 232 -14.38 0.55 3.88
CA LEU A 232 -14.55 1.83 3.20
C LEU A 232 -13.34 2.72 3.46
N THR A 233 -13.02 3.59 2.50
CA THR A 233 -11.91 4.53 2.70
C THR A 233 -12.29 5.60 3.71
N ALA A 234 -11.28 6.24 4.32
CA ALA A 234 -11.54 7.37 5.22
C ALA A 234 -12.30 8.50 4.51
N ALA A 235 -12.03 8.71 3.21
CA ALA A 235 -12.76 9.68 2.40
C ALA A 235 -14.26 9.33 2.26
N ASP A 236 -14.61 8.05 2.07
CA ASP A 236 -16.00 7.61 1.98
C ASP A 236 -16.74 7.79 3.31
N LEU A 237 -16.10 7.43 4.42
CA LEU A 237 -16.68 7.61 5.75
C LEU A 237 -16.92 9.09 6.06
N ILE A 238 -15.95 9.94 5.75
CA ILE A 238 -16.05 11.40 5.94
C ILE A 238 -17.12 11.99 5.02
N LYS A 239 -17.21 11.55 3.77
CA LYS A 239 -18.27 11.97 2.83
C LYS A 239 -19.65 11.73 3.44
N ASN A 240 -19.92 10.50 3.85
CA ASN A 240 -21.21 10.11 4.41
C ASN A 240 -21.55 10.96 5.64
N PHE A 241 -20.59 11.12 6.55
CA PHE A 241 -20.76 11.94 7.74
C PHE A 241 -21.04 13.42 7.42
N VAL A 242 -20.27 14.04 6.51
CA VAL A 242 -20.46 15.45 6.10
C VAL A 242 -21.87 15.65 5.54
N PHE A 243 -22.34 14.78 4.64
CA PHE A 243 -23.64 14.95 4.01
C PHE A 243 -24.82 14.61 4.90
N GLN A 244 -24.67 13.68 5.83
CA GLN A 244 -25.68 13.44 6.86
C GLN A 244 -25.84 14.68 7.74
N ARG A 245 -24.74 15.30 8.19
CA ARG A 245 -24.79 16.53 8.98
C ARG A 245 -25.41 17.70 8.21
N LEU A 246 -25.18 17.78 6.91
CA LEU A 246 -25.85 18.76 6.04
C LEU A 246 -27.36 18.50 5.96
N LEU A 247 -27.77 17.24 5.79
CA LEU A 247 -29.18 16.84 5.76
C LEU A 247 -29.89 17.19 7.09
N ASP A 248 -29.28 16.85 8.22
CA ASP A 248 -29.81 17.13 9.56
C ASP A 248 -29.99 18.64 9.81
N SER A 249 -29.12 19.46 9.22
CA SER A 249 -29.18 20.92 9.32
C SER A 249 -30.21 21.57 8.36
N GLY A 250 -30.85 20.79 7.49
CA GLY A 250 -31.77 21.28 6.47
C GLY A 250 -31.09 22.01 5.31
N ALA A 251 -29.78 21.80 5.10
CA ALA A 251 -29.04 22.38 3.98
C ALA A 251 -29.39 21.68 2.65
N ASP A 252 -29.20 22.40 1.54
CA ASP A 252 -29.35 21.82 0.21
C ASP A 252 -28.15 20.91 -0.13
N VAL A 253 -28.32 19.62 0.20
CA VAL A 253 -27.31 18.56 0.01
C VAL A 253 -26.88 18.44 -1.44
N GLU A 254 -27.80 18.59 -2.41
CA GLU A 254 -27.49 18.44 -3.83
C GLU A 254 -26.60 19.59 -4.31
N LYS A 255 -26.94 20.81 -3.94
CA LYS A 255 -26.12 21.99 -4.25
C LYS A 255 -24.75 21.92 -3.58
N ALA A 256 -24.67 21.51 -2.32
CA ALA A 256 -23.39 21.37 -1.61
C ALA A 256 -22.50 20.29 -2.24
N TYR A 257 -23.09 19.18 -2.69
CA TYR A 257 -22.39 18.13 -3.40
C TYR A 257 -21.80 18.61 -4.73
N GLU A 258 -22.63 19.21 -5.58
CA GLU A 258 -22.22 19.72 -6.90
C GLU A 258 -21.15 20.83 -6.78
N ALA A 259 -21.27 21.70 -5.79
CA ALA A 259 -20.35 22.82 -5.62
C ALA A 259 -19.00 22.46 -4.96
N HIS A 260 -18.99 21.51 -4.01
CA HIS A 260 -17.85 21.33 -3.12
C HIS A 260 -17.33 19.89 -3.01
N TRP A 261 -18.15 18.86 -3.23
CA TRP A 261 -17.69 17.48 -3.08
C TRP A 261 -17.35 16.79 -4.40
N LYS A 262 -18.09 17.10 -5.46
CA LYS A 262 -17.94 16.45 -6.78
C LYS A 262 -16.51 16.46 -7.31
N GLU A 263 -15.73 17.48 -6.95
CA GLU A 263 -14.31 17.56 -7.33
C GLU A 263 -13.47 16.42 -6.76
N PHE A 264 -13.81 15.88 -5.58
CA PHE A 264 -13.13 14.76 -4.91
C PHE A 264 -13.42 13.38 -5.55
N GLU A 265 -14.34 13.30 -6.52
CA GLU A 265 -14.64 12.07 -7.28
C GLU A 265 -14.05 12.08 -8.70
N THR A 266 -13.06 12.94 -8.94
CA THR A 266 -12.33 12.94 -10.22
C THR A 266 -11.20 11.90 -10.17
N ALA A 267 -10.75 11.46 -11.35
CA ALA A 267 -9.66 10.49 -11.48
C ALA A 267 -8.40 10.87 -10.68
N PHE A 268 -8.15 12.19 -10.51
CA PHE A 268 -7.08 12.69 -9.66
C PHE A 268 -7.26 12.27 -8.19
N TRP A 269 -8.45 12.33 -7.62
CA TRP A 269 -8.62 12.02 -6.20
C TRP A 269 -8.77 10.52 -5.91
N GLU A 270 -9.29 9.77 -6.88
CA GLU A 270 -9.45 8.32 -6.83
C GLU A 270 -8.15 7.56 -7.08
N THR A 271 -7.09 8.22 -7.56
CA THR A 271 -5.79 7.57 -7.79
C THR A 271 -5.21 7.06 -6.46
N GLU A 272 -4.72 5.81 -6.46
CA GLU A 272 -3.93 5.28 -5.35
C GLU A 272 -2.50 5.85 -5.39
N VAL A 273 -2.04 6.31 -4.23
CA VAL A 273 -0.71 6.90 -4.05
C VAL A 273 -0.05 6.22 -2.87
N SER A 274 1.23 5.91 -3.01
CA SER A 274 2.05 5.40 -1.92
C SER A 274 2.29 6.47 -0.87
N ALA A 275 2.01 6.14 0.40
CA ALA A 275 2.47 6.90 1.55
C ALA A 275 3.22 5.94 2.49
N GLY A 276 4.55 5.96 2.40
CA GLY A 276 5.39 4.97 3.08
C GLY A 276 5.30 3.60 2.40
N ARG A 277 4.85 2.57 3.14
CA ARG A 277 4.74 1.18 2.64
C ARG A 277 3.31 0.79 2.24
N LEU A 278 2.38 1.74 2.27
CA LEU A 278 0.95 1.48 2.07
C LEU A 278 0.41 2.36 0.94
N LEU A 279 -0.54 1.80 0.19
CA LEU A 279 -1.29 2.52 -0.83
C LEU A 279 -2.56 3.11 -0.22
N TYR A 280 -2.83 4.37 -0.52
CA TYR A 280 -4.03 5.08 -0.12
C TYR A 280 -4.61 5.83 -1.30
N GLN A 281 -5.94 5.95 -1.36
CA GLN A 281 -6.55 6.93 -2.25
C GLN A 281 -6.08 8.34 -1.91
N ARG A 282 -5.76 9.14 -2.93
CA ARG A 282 -5.27 10.51 -2.77
C ARG A 282 -6.23 11.38 -1.96
N ALA A 283 -7.55 11.19 -2.11
CA ALA A 283 -8.57 11.86 -1.30
C ALA A 283 -8.37 11.62 0.21
N SER A 284 -8.11 10.38 0.62
CA SER A 284 -7.91 10.03 2.03
C SER A 284 -6.63 10.67 2.60
N LEU A 285 -5.55 10.70 1.82
CA LEU A 285 -4.30 11.36 2.21
C LEU A 285 -4.49 12.88 2.36
N PHE A 286 -5.21 13.51 1.43
CA PHE A 286 -5.51 14.93 1.55
C PHE A 286 -6.30 15.24 2.80
N ILE A 287 -7.35 14.47 3.11
CA ILE A 287 -8.15 14.74 4.31
C ILE A 287 -7.30 14.58 5.58
N ASN A 288 -6.41 13.58 5.62
CA ASN A 288 -5.42 13.45 6.69
C ASN A 288 -4.54 14.71 6.79
N HIS A 289 -3.88 15.12 5.70
CA HIS A 289 -2.99 16.28 5.71
C HIS A 289 -3.72 17.59 6.05
N TRP A 290 -4.94 17.75 5.55
CA TRP A 290 -5.79 18.88 5.86
C TRP A 290 -6.14 18.88 7.35
N LEU A 291 -6.58 17.76 7.90
CA LEU A 291 -6.91 17.66 9.32
C LEU A 291 -5.69 17.97 10.20
N VAL A 292 -4.51 17.42 9.88
CA VAL A 292 -3.24 17.77 10.54
C VAL A 292 -2.95 19.27 10.44
N SER A 293 -3.18 19.91 9.29
CA SER A 293 -2.99 21.37 9.14
C SER A 293 -3.94 22.21 10.02
N ARG A 294 -5.12 21.65 10.36
CA ARG A 294 -6.15 22.30 11.18
C ARG A 294 -6.00 22.02 12.66
N THR A 295 -5.48 20.86 13.06
CA THR A 295 -5.34 20.44 14.47
C THR A 295 -3.91 20.62 14.98
N GLY A 296 -2.90 20.51 14.11
CA GLY A 296 -1.50 20.44 14.50
C GLY A 296 -1.15 19.18 15.29
N GLU A 297 -1.95 18.12 15.12
CA GLU A 297 -1.75 16.84 15.80
C GLU A 297 -1.24 15.79 14.82
N GLU A 298 -0.49 14.81 15.32
CA GLU A 298 -0.14 13.64 14.54
C GLU A 298 -1.36 12.71 14.44
N ILE A 299 -1.79 12.39 13.22
CA ILE A 299 -2.98 11.59 12.96
C ILE A 299 -2.61 10.40 12.09
N VAL A 300 -2.80 9.19 12.62
CA VAL A 300 -2.57 7.94 11.88
C VAL A 300 -3.75 7.68 10.94
N ALA A 301 -3.49 7.10 9.77
CA ALA A 301 -4.49 6.88 8.72
C ALA A 301 -5.80 6.20 9.20
N ARG A 302 -5.70 5.22 10.10
CA ARG A 302 -6.86 4.49 10.66
C ARG A 302 -7.76 5.33 11.57
N GLU A 303 -7.23 6.43 12.12
CA GLU A 303 -7.91 7.30 13.08
C GLU A 303 -8.46 8.57 12.43
N VAL A 304 -8.21 8.77 11.13
CA VAL A 304 -8.59 9.99 10.39
C VAL A 304 -10.08 10.29 10.49
N PHE A 305 -10.93 9.28 10.28
CA PHE A 305 -12.38 9.46 10.36
C PHE A 305 -12.83 9.87 11.77
N THR A 306 -12.43 9.10 12.79
CA THR A 306 -12.79 9.37 14.18
C THR A 306 -12.33 10.76 14.61
N ARG A 307 -11.10 11.13 14.27
CA ARG A 307 -10.54 12.45 14.61
C ARG A 307 -11.23 13.58 13.85
N PHE A 308 -11.58 13.36 12.58
CA PHE A 308 -12.35 14.33 11.77
C PHE A 308 -13.71 14.60 12.39
N LYS A 309 -14.43 13.55 12.81
CA LYS A 309 -15.74 13.67 13.47
C LYS A 309 -15.65 14.54 14.73
N THR A 310 -14.71 14.23 15.62
CA THR A 310 -14.47 15.05 16.82
C THR A 310 -14.15 16.49 16.48
N PHE A 311 -13.28 16.71 15.47
CA PHE A 311 -12.93 18.06 15.03
C PHE A 311 -14.16 18.82 14.52
N ALA A 312 -14.94 18.22 13.62
CA ALA A 312 -16.08 18.85 13.00
C ALA A 312 -17.21 19.17 14.00
N ASP A 313 -17.51 18.25 14.92
CA ASP A 313 -18.61 18.41 15.87
C ASP A 313 -18.26 19.29 17.08
N HIS A 314 -16.98 19.35 17.49
CA HIS A 314 -16.59 19.97 18.77
C HIS A 314 -15.53 21.06 18.69
N GLU A 315 -14.68 21.11 17.65
CA GLU A 315 -13.52 22.01 17.62
C GLU A 315 -13.57 23.03 16.48
N ALA A 316 -14.20 22.69 15.34
CA ALA A 316 -14.19 23.53 14.14
C ALA A 316 -14.88 24.88 14.37
N GLY A 317 -15.88 24.95 15.25
CA GLY A 317 -16.58 26.18 15.60
C GLY A 317 -17.39 26.81 14.46
N VAL A 318 -17.60 26.07 13.36
CA VAL A 318 -18.33 26.51 12.15
C VAL A 318 -19.35 25.46 11.74
N SER A 319 -20.32 25.84 10.91
CA SER A 319 -21.28 24.88 10.35
C SER A 319 -20.61 23.90 9.39
N MET A 320 -21.22 22.72 9.20
CA MET A 320 -20.71 21.71 8.27
C MET A 320 -20.60 22.24 6.83
N ASP A 321 -21.52 23.11 6.41
CA ASP A 321 -21.46 23.75 5.08
C ASP A 321 -20.20 24.62 4.92
N VAL A 322 -19.90 25.47 5.91
CA VAL A 322 -18.68 26.29 5.91
C VAL A 322 -17.44 25.41 5.98
N LEU A 323 -17.46 24.35 6.78
CA LEU A 323 -16.36 23.40 6.89
C LEU A 323 -16.06 22.73 5.54
N LEU A 324 -17.09 22.28 4.84
CA LEU A 324 -16.98 21.68 3.51
C LEU A 324 -16.42 22.68 2.49
N GLN A 325 -16.82 23.96 2.54
CA GLN A 325 -16.25 25.01 1.71
C GLN A 325 -14.74 25.20 1.98
N GLN A 326 -14.33 25.21 3.25
CA GLN A 326 -12.93 25.32 3.65
C GLN A 326 -12.10 24.12 3.15
N MET A 327 -12.64 22.90 3.29
CA MET A 327 -12.02 21.69 2.75
C MET A 327 -11.84 21.78 1.24
N SER A 328 -12.88 22.18 0.50
CA SER A 328 -12.83 22.35 -0.96
C SER A 328 -11.76 23.37 -1.40
N ARG A 329 -11.64 24.52 -0.72
CA ARG A 329 -10.58 25.50 -1.00
C ARG A 329 -9.19 24.91 -0.77
N ALA A 330 -8.98 24.22 0.35
CA ALA A 330 -7.71 23.56 0.64
C ALA A 330 -7.38 22.43 -0.35
N ALA A 331 -8.38 21.71 -0.84
CA ALA A 331 -8.24 20.66 -1.84
C ALA A 331 -7.69 21.21 -3.17
N ARG A 332 -8.14 22.40 -3.58
CA ARG A 332 -7.57 23.09 -4.77
C ARG A 332 -6.11 23.47 -4.57
N VAL A 333 -5.73 23.93 -3.39
CA VAL A 333 -4.32 24.21 -3.05
C VAL A 333 -3.51 22.92 -3.10
N TYR A 334 -4.00 21.84 -2.47
CA TYR A 334 -3.35 20.53 -2.47
C TYR A 334 -3.14 19.98 -3.88
N ARG A 335 -4.17 20.06 -4.73
CA ARG A 335 -4.12 19.64 -6.12
C ARG A 335 -3.09 20.44 -6.91
N ARG A 336 -3.14 21.78 -6.83
CA ARG A 336 -2.17 22.67 -7.48
C ARG A 336 -0.73 22.33 -7.09
N VAL A 337 -0.47 22.15 -5.79
CA VAL A 337 0.86 21.78 -5.27
C VAL A 337 1.30 20.41 -5.81
N THR A 338 0.39 19.44 -5.88
CA THR A 338 0.69 18.09 -6.37
C THR A 338 0.96 18.08 -7.88
N GLU A 339 0.12 18.75 -8.68
CA GLU A 339 0.31 18.88 -10.13
C GLU A 339 1.57 19.70 -10.47
N ALA A 340 1.88 20.74 -9.68
CA ALA A 340 3.12 21.51 -9.85
C ALA A 340 4.38 20.64 -9.64
N ALA A 341 4.32 19.65 -8.74
CA ALA A 341 5.40 18.69 -8.56
C ALA A 341 5.59 17.78 -9.79
N ASP A 342 4.52 17.47 -10.54
CA ASP A 342 4.55 16.67 -11.78
C ASP A 342 5.03 17.46 -12.99
N SER A 343 5.09 18.79 -12.88
CA SER A 343 5.53 19.64 -13.98
C SER A 343 6.98 19.34 -14.37
N THR A 344 7.18 19.06 -15.67
CA THR A 344 8.50 18.98 -16.30
C THR A 344 8.95 20.33 -16.87
N SER A 345 8.18 21.39 -16.62
CA SER A 345 8.51 22.74 -17.07
C SER A 345 9.76 23.27 -16.38
N SER A 346 10.52 24.08 -17.11
CA SER A 346 11.64 24.86 -16.57
C SER A 346 11.19 26.12 -15.81
N ASP A 347 9.92 26.51 -15.94
CA ASP A 347 9.29 27.64 -15.24
C ASP A 347 8.50 27.15 -14.01
N ILE A 348 9.23 26.55 -13.07
CA ILE A 348 8.67 26.04 -11.81
C ILE A 348 8.89 27.07 -10.69
N ASP A 349 7.81 27.46 -10.02
CA ASP A 349 7.87 28.39 -8.89
C ASP A 349 8.45 27.73 -7.62
N ARG A 350 8.71 28.51 -6.57
CA ARG A 350 9.35 28.00 -5.35
C ARG A 350 8.52 26.93 -4.65
N VAL A 351 7.19 27.07 -4.65
CA VAL A 351 6.25 26.13 -4.04
C VAL A 351 6.20 24.82 -4.82
N GLY A 352 6.11 24.87 -6.15
CA GLY A 352 6.17 23.70 -7.03
C GLY A 352 7.51 22.99 -6.94
N LEU A 353 8.61 23.73 -6.86
CA LEU A 353 9.95 23.15 -6.67
C LEU A 353 10.07 22.43 -5.33
N PHE A 354 9.56 23.04 -4.26
CA PHE A 354 9.49 22.39 -2.95
C PHE A 354 8.63 21.11 -3.01
N ALA A 355 7.46 21.18 -3.66
CA ALA A 355 6.57 20.04 -3.83
C ALA A 355 7.22 18.87 -4.60
N TYR A 356 7.96 19.18 -5.67
CA TYR A 356 8.79 18.21 -6.40
C TYR A 356 9.82 17.54 -5.48
N ARG A 357 10.54 18.33 -4.67
CA ARG A 357 11.60 17.82 -3.78
C ARG A 357 11.04 16.94 -2.66
N ILE A 358 9.99 17.38 -1.95
CA ILE A 358 9.39 16.56 -0.88
C ILE A 358 8.81 15.25 -1.41
N ARG A 359 8.23 15.24 -2.62
CA ARG A 359 7.73 14.01 -3.24
C ARG A 359 8.87 13.07 -3.62
N THR A 360 9.95 13.59 -4.21
CA THR A 360 11.14 12.80 -4.55
C THR A 360 11.81 12.20 -3.29
N MET A 361 11.71 12.89 -2.16
CA MET A 361 12.13 12.40 -0.85
C MET A 361 11.10 11.53 -0.13
N GLU A 362 9.97 11.19 -0.77
CA GLU A 362 8.85 10.41 -0.19
C GLU A 362 8.35 10.99 1.15
N SER A 363 8.32 12.32 1.25
CA SER A 363 7.97 13.07 2.46
C SER A 363 6.64 13.83 2.29
N ASP A 364 5.63 13.18 1.70
CA ASP A 364 4.33 13.77 1.38
C ASP A 364 3.57 14.34 2.58
N LEU A 365 3.81 13.82 3.78
CA LEU A 365 3.28 14.33 5.05
C LEU A 365 3.60 15.81 5.31
N ILE A 366 4.67 16.34 4.71
CA ILE A 366 5.05 17.77 4.77
C ILE A 366 4.05 18.65 4.00
N LYS A 367 3.19 18.08 3.16
CA LYS A 367 2.08 18.82 2.54
C LYS A 367 1.10 19.37 3.58
N SER A 368 0.98 18.76 4.76
CA SER A 368 0.20 19.35 5.87
C SER A 368 0.73 20.72 6.31
N VAL A 369 2.06 20.89 6.30
CA VAL A 369 2.75 22.14 6.61
C VAL A 369 2.52 23.17 5.50
N LEU A 370 2.58 22.75 4.23
CA LEU A 370 2.23 23.61 3.09
C LEU A 370 0.77 24.09 3.16
N LEU A 371 -0.15 23.19 3.51
CA LEU A 371 -1.56 23.56 3.69
C LEU A 371 -1.73 24.56 4.82
N ALA A 372 -0.98 24.44 5.92
CA ALA A 372 -1.00 25.41 7.02
C ALA A 372 -0.40 26.78 6.63
N LEU A 373 0.66 26.81 5.83
CA LEU A 373 1.30 28.04 5.33
C LEU A 373 0.43 28.79 4.30
N LEU A 374 -0.28 28.03 3.45
CA LEU A 374 -1.09 28.55 2.36
C LEU A 374 -2.60 28.60 2.70
N ASP A 375 -2.94 28.47 3.98
CA ASP A 375 -4.31 28.46 4.49
C ASP A 375 -4.97 29.82 4.27
N GLN A 376 -5.98 29.86 3.41
CA GLN A 376 -6.73 31.09 3.08
C GLN A 376 -7.65 31.55 4.22
N GLU A 377 -7.90 30.70 5.21
CA GLU A 377 -8.72 31.02 6.37
C GLU A 377 -7.90 31.71 7.49
N ARG A 378 -6.61 31.95 7.24
CA ARG A 378 -5.68 32.65 8.15
C ARG A 378 -5.21 33.95 7.52
N PRO A 379 -4.61 34.87 8.32
CA PRO A 379 -3.94 36.03 7.77
C PRO A 379 -2.91 35.61 6.72
N ILE A 380 -2.95 36.28 5.56
CA ILE A 380 -2.10 35.94 4.41
C ILE A 380 -0.63 36.07 4.81
N VAL A 381 0.11 34.98 4.67
CA VAL A 381 1.55 34.97 4.88
C VAL A 381 2.24 35.62 3.68
N PRO A 382 3.13 36.61 3.88
CA PRO A 382 3.85 37.24 2.78
C PRO A 382 4.65 36.19 1.99
N THR A 383 4.69 36.33 0.66
CA THR A 383 5.40 35.37 -0.22
C THR A 383 6.85 35.15 0.19
N GLN A 384 7.55 36.21 0.61
CA GLN A 384 8.94 36.11 1.08
C GLN A 384 9.08 35.23 2.32
N VAL A 385 8.13 35.30 3.26
CA VAL A 385 8.11 34.47 4.47
C VAL A 385 7.76 33.01 4.13
N VAL A 386 6.84 32.79 3.18
CA VAL A 386 6.57 31.45 2.66
C VAL A 386 7.85 30.86 2.08
N GLU A 387 8.51 31.54 1.14
CA GLU A 387 9.74 31.06 0.50
C GLU A 387 10.86 30.79 1.51
N ALA A 388 11.08 31.69 2.47
CA ALA A 388 12.05 31.50 3.55
C ALA A 388 11.71 30.30 4.46
N SER A 389 10.43 30.08 4.76
CA SER A 389 9.97 28.91 5.52
C SER A 389 10.25 27.60 4.76
N LEU A 390 10.02 27.60 3.44
CA LEU A 390 10.33 26.44 2.59
C LEU A 390 11.82 26.17 2.56
N ASP A 391 12.67 27.18 2.49
CA ASP A 391 14.14 27.01 2.51
C ASP A 391 14.62 26.36 3.81
N VAL A 392 14.06 26.78 4.95
CA VAL A 392 14.34 26.21 6.28
C VAL A 392 13.94 24.73 6.34
N ILE A 393 12.70 24.41 5.97
CA ILE A 393 12.17 23.03 6.03
C ILE A 393 12.91 22.13 5.04
N GLU A 394 13.18 22.63 3.84
CA GLU A 394 13.84 21.87 2.79
C GLU A 394 15.30 21.58 3.14
N SER A 395 16.00 22.53 3.76
CA SER A 395 17.37 22.30 4.23
C SER A 395 17.42 21.20 5.28
N TRP A 396 16.51 21.22 6.25
CA TRP A 396 16.39 20.17 7.26
C TRP A 396 16.11 18.79 6.64
N LEU A 397 15.11 18.67 5.75
CA LEU A 397 14.77 17.42 5.07
C LEU A 397 15.94 16.89 4.22
N THR A 398 16.51 17.75 3.38
CA THR A 398 17.52 17.35 2.40
C THR A 398 18.81 16.93 3.08
N ARG A 399 19.26 17.66 4.10
CA ARG A 399 20.45 17.26 4.87
C ARG A 399 20.26 15.91 5.53
N ARG A 400 19.11 15.68 6.20
CA ARG A 400 18.78 14.38 6.80
C ARG A 400 18.73 13.25 5.77
N MET A 401 18.19 13.49 4.57
CA MET A 401 18.22 12.51 3.47
C MET A 401 19.64 12.20 3.02
N LEU A 402 20.49 13.22 2.84
CA LEU A 402 21.88 13.08 2.37
C LEU A 402 22.75 12.32 3.36
N ILE A 403 22.56 12.56 4.67
CA ILE A 403 23.25 11.80 5.73
C ILE A 403 22.54 10.48 6.09
N ARG A 404 21.49 10.11 5.37
CA ARG A 404 20.73 8.86 5.58
C ARG A 404 20.23 8.72 7.01
N ALA A 405 19.74 9.81 7.59
CA ALA A 405 19.11 9.82 8.90
C ALA A 405 17.72 9.16 8.84
N THR A 406 17.26 8.66 9.98
CA THR A 406 15.94 8.01 10.06
C THR A 406 14.78 8.99 9.87
N THR A 407 13.69 8.51 9.28
CA THR A 407 12.44 9.25 9.03
C THR A 407 11.35 8.94 10.06
N LYS A 408 11.63 8.13 11.09
CA LYS A 408 10.68 7.59 12.09
C LYS A 408 9.81 8.64 12.83
N SER A 409 10.15 9.93 12.77
CA SER A 409 9.42 11.01 13.46
C SER A 409 8.96 12.14 12.56
N TYR A 410 8.97 11.94 11.24
CA TYR A 410 8.60 12.99 10.30
C TYR A 410 7.13 13.43 10.45
N SER A 411 6.21 12.49 10.71
CA SER A 411 4.80 12.77 11.00
C SER A 411 4.63 13.69 12.22
N GLN A 412 5.32 13.35 13.31
CA GLN A 412 5.32 14.15 14.54
C GLN A 412 5.91 15.56 14.31
N VAL A 413 7.07 15.64 13.64
CA VAL A 413 7.73 16.93 13.36
C VAL A 413 6.87 17.79 12.43
N ALA A 414 6.15 17.20 11.47
CA ALA A 414 5.20 17.93 10.63
C ALA A 414 4.06 18.56 11.44
N ALA A 415 3.46 17.81 12.37
CA ALA A 415 2.43 18.31 13.28
C ALA A 415 2.95 19.44 14.20
N GLU A 416 4.16 19.27 14.76
CA GLU A 416 4.83 20.29 15.57
C GLU A 416 5.12 21.57 14.76
N MET A 417 5.62 21.45 13.52
CA MET A 417 5.81 22.60 12.61
C MET A 417 4.49 23.30 12.28
N VAL A 418 3.40 22.55 12.07
CA VAL A 418 2.07 23.14 11.91
C VAL A 418 1.73 23.97 13.15
N ASN A 419 1.90 23.46 14.36
CA ASN A 419 1.64 24.24 15.58
C ASN A 419 2.46 25.53 15.66
N VAL A 420 3.74 25.47 15.29
CA VAL A 420 4.59 26.67 15.21
C VAL A 420 3.99 27.70 14.25
N ILE A 421 3.54 27.27 13.06
CA ILE A 421 2.88 28.15 12.08
C ILE A 421 1.57 28.73 12.65
N ARG A 422 0.77 27.93 13.36
CA ARG A 422 -0.51 28.37 13.94
C ARG A 422 -0.36 29.45 15.01
N GLN A 423 0.72 29.38 15.78
CA GLN A 423 0.95 30.22 16.95
C GLN A 423 1.79 31.46 16.63
N SER A 424 2.41 31.51 15.45
CA SER A 424 3.31 32.59 15.06
C SER A 424 2.58 33.68 14.27
N PRO A 425 2.95 34.96 14.43
CA PRO A 425 2.52 36.03 13.54
C PRO A 425 2.96 35.75 12.09
N PRO A 426 2.16 36.11 11.07
CA PRO A 426 2.46 35.81 9.66
C PRO A 426 3.84 36.25 9.18
N ASP A 427 4.34 37.39 9.70
CA ASP A 427 5.63 37.97 9.31
C ASP A 427 6.85 37.29 9.98
N LEU A 428 6.64 36.39 10.94
CA LEU A 428 7.70 35.76 11.75
C LEU A 428 7.69 34.22 11.69
N ILE A 429 6.86 33.63 10.83
CA ILE A 429 6.72 32.16 10.73
C ILE A 429 8.04 31.49 10.36
N ASP A 430 8.80 32.06 9.42
CA ASP A 430 10.09 31.50 8.98
C ASP A 430 11.12 31.49 10.11
N GLN A 431 11.15 32.56 10.91
CA GLN A 431 12.03 32.68 12.08
C GLN A 431 11.62 31.67 13.17
N ALA A 432 10.33 31.54 13.44
CA ALA A 432 9.82 30.60 14.42
C ALA A 432 10.09 29.14 14.03
N LEU A 433 9.88 28.78 12.76
CA LEU A 433 10.21 27.45 12.22
C LEU A 433 11.71 27.16 12.30
N ARG A 434 12.55 28.16 11.99
CA ARG A 434 14.01 28.06 12.13
C ARG A 434 14.40 27.79 13.58
N SER A 435 13.91 28.58 14.53
CA SER A 435 14.18 28.39 15.96
C SER A 435 13.71 27.02 16.45
N PHE A 436 12.54 26.57 16.00
CA PHE A 436 12.01 25.25 16.33
C PHE A 436 12.95 24.13 15.85
N LEU A 437 13.38 24.14 14.58
CA LEU A 437 14.24 23.08 14.04
C LEU A 437 15.66 23.10 14.63
N VAL A 438 16.20 24.29 14.94
CA VAL A 438 17.50 24.42 15.65
C VAL A 438 17.41 23.83 17.05
N SER A 439 16.27 24.00 17.74
CA SER A 439 16.08 23.47 19.10
C SER A 439 15.95 21.94 19.18
N GLN A 440 15.82 21.25 18.04
CA GLN A 440 15.64 19.79 18.03
C GLN A 440 16.96 19.08 18.34
N ALA A 441 17.00 18.35 19.46
CA ALA A 441 18.19 17.61 19.90
C ALA A 441 18.08 16.07 19.75
N ALA A 442 16.87 15.54 19.54
CA ALA A 442 16.69 14.09 19.41
C ALA A 442 17.25 13.57 18.08
N GLU A 443 17.89 12.39 18.08
CA GLU A 443 18.54 11.77 16.90
C GLU A 443 17.61 11.65 15.67
N ASN A 444 16.34 11.39 15.91
CA ASN A 444 15.30 11.28 14.89
C ASN A 444 14.72 12.63 14.41
N LYS A 445 15.13 13.76 15.01
CA LYS A 445 14.56 15.10 14.72
C LYS A 445 15.59 16.20 14.44
N TYR A 446 16.84 16.08 14.91
CA TYR A 446 17.83 17.15 14.81
C TYR A 446 18.12 17.60 13.37
N TRP A 447 18.62 18.82 13.24
CA TRP A 447 19.10 19.39 11.97
C TRP A 447 20.60 19.10 11.81
N PRO A 448 21.04 18.34 10.79
CA PRO A 448 22.46 18.07 10.60
C PRO A 448 23.26 19.33 10.26
N ASP A 449 24.40 19.51 10.92
CA ASP A 449 25.33 20.61 10.66
C ASP A 449 26.21 20.37 9.43
N ASP A 450 27.08 21.35 9.14
CA ASP A 450 27.96 21.33 7.97
C ASP A 450 29.05 20.26 8.08
N GLU A 451 29.56 19.99 9.28
CA GLU A 451 30.64 19.01 9.48
C GLU A 451 30.15 17.59 9.22
N GLU A 452 28.95 17.25 9.70
CA GLU A 452 28.32 15.96 9.47
C GLU A 452 28.00 15.74 7.98
N LEU A 453 27.46 16.77 7.31
CA LEU A 453 27.14 16.73 5.88
C LEU A 453 28.40 16.51 5.03
N ILE A 454 29.47 17.28 5.29
CA ILE A 454 30.74 17.17 4.58
C ILE A 454 31.39 15.81 4.83
N GLY A 455 31.42 15.37 6.10
CA GLY A 455 32.05 14.12 6.51
C GLY A 455 31.44 12.90 5.82
N GLU A 456 30.11 12.87 5.67
CA GLU A 456 29.40 11.80 4.99
C GLU A 456 29.57 11.86 3.47
N LEU A 457 29.22 13.00 2.84
CA LEU A 457 29.13 13.08 1.37
C LEU A 457 30.48 12.98 0.66
N THR A 458 31.57 13.34 1.33
CA THR A 458 32.92 13.20 0.75
C THR A 458 33.30 11.74 0.53
N LYS A 459 32.72 10.81 1.31
CA LYS A 459 33.07 9.39 1.27
C LYS A 459 31.94 8.51 0.74
N LEU A 460 30.71 9.01 0.68
CA LEU A 460 29.55 8.19 0.34
C LEU A 460 29.53 7.82 -1.15
N PRO A 461 29.41 6.54 -1.53
CA PRO A 461 29.13 6.14 -2.91
C PRO A 461 27.65 6.43 -3.22
N VAL A 462 27.32 7.71 -3.35
CA VAL A 462 25.95 8.26 -3.48
C VAL A 462 25.15 7.60 -4.58
N TYR A 463 25.79 7.15 -5.67
CA TYR A 463 25.14 6.37 -6.72
C TYR A 463 24.52 5.09 -6.09
N ARG A 464 25.28 4.26 -5.39
CA ARG A 464 24.74 3.00 -4.86
C ARG A 464 23.80 3.20 -3.67
N ARG A 465 23.92 4.33 -2.95
CA ARG A 465 23.25 4.53 -1.65
C ARG A 465 21.99 5.38 -1.70
N LEU A 466 21.83 6.23 -2.71
CA LEU A 466 20.64 7.04 -2.92
C LEU A 466 19.85 6.53 -4.12
N SER A 467 18.53 6.66 -4.07
CA SER A 467 17.70 6.38 -5.25
C SER A 467 18.07 7.33 -6.39
N ARG A 468 17.89 6.87 -7.63
CA ARG A 468 18.19 7.68 -8.83
C ARG A 468 17.47 9.03 -8.80
N ALA A 469 16.22 9.03 -8.36
CA ALA A 469 15.39 10.23 -8.27
C ALA A 469 15.98 11.24 -7.28
N ARG A 470 16.36 10.80 -6.08
CA ARG A 470 16.97 11.66 -5.05
C ARG A 470 18.32 12.21 -5.49
N LEU A 471 19.17 11.39 -6.11
CA LEU A 471 20.46 11.85 -6.61
C LEU A 471 20.31 12.85 -7.76
N ARG A 472 19.38 12.60 -8.70
CA ARG A 472 19.07 13.51 -9.80
C ARG A 472 18.60 14.86 -9.25
N MET A 473 17.68 14.85 -8.29
CA MET A 473 17.19 16.06 -7.61
C MET A 473 18.33 16.91 -7.04
N VAL A 474 19.36 16.26 -6.45
CA VAL A 474 20.52 16.97 -5.91
C VAL A 474 21.37 17.59 -7.01
N LEU A 475 21.67 16.85 -8.08
CA LEU A 475 22.44 17.38 -9.20
C LEU A 475 21.70 18.50 -9.95
N GLU A 476 20.38 18.38 -10.10
CA GLU A 476 19.52 19.41 -10.65
C GLU A 476 19.51 20.69 -9.78
N ALA A 477 19.59 20.55 -8.45
CA ALA A 477 19.71 21.69 -7.55
C ALA A 477 21.07 22.41 -7.70
N ILE A 478 22.15 21.66 -7.91
CA ILE A 478 23.49 22.22 -8.16
C ILE A 478 23.52 22.96 -9.51
N GLU A 479 22.87 22.41 -10.54
CA GLU A 479 22.73 23.08 -11.83
C GLU A 479 21.94 24.40 -11.70
N ASP A 480 20.82 24.38 -10.98
CA ASP A 480 20.03 25.59 -10.71
C ASP A 480 20.83 26.65 -9.93
N ASP A 481 21.60 26.24 -8.92
CA ASP A 481 22.50 27.12 -8.16
C ASP A 481 23.52 27.79 -9.09
N ARG A 482 24.18 27.00 -9.96
CA ARG A 482 25.13 27.52 -10.96
C ARG A 482 24.47 28.49 -11.95
N ARG A 483 23.17 28.36 -12.22
CA ARG A 483 22.39 29.29 -13.05
C ARG A 483 21.99 30.58 -12.33
N GLY A 484 22.22 30.67 -11.02
CA GLY A 484 21.93 31.85 -10.20
C GLY A 484 20.61 31.80 -9.44
N TYR A 485 19.98 30.63 -9.31
CA TYR A 485 18.71 30.48 -8.61
C TYR A 485 18.83 30.33 -7.08
N ALA A 486 20.01 30.57 -6.50
CA ALA A 486 20.21 30.50 -5.06
C ALA A 486 19.69 31.75 -4.32
N ARG A 487 19.04 31.53 -3.17
CA ARG A 487 18.69 32.54 -2.13
C ARG A 487 18.12 33.87 -2.67
N GLY A 488 17.03 33.81 -3.45
CA GLY A 488 16.34 35.01 -3.94
C GLY A 488 17.11 35.82 -5.00
N GLY A 489 18.21 35.28 -5.53
CA GLY A 489 18.91 35.82 -6.69
C GLY A 489 18.06 35.75 -7.97
N ARG A 490 18.27 36.68 -8.89
CA ARG A 490 17.77 36.57 -10.27
C ARG A 490 18.68 35.59 -11.01
N ALA A 491 18.10 34.77 -11.89
CA ALA A 491 18.88 33.89 -12.75
C ALA A 491 19.95 34.69 -13.52
N PHE A 492 21.21 34.27 -13.43
CA PHE A 492 22.30 34.81 -14.25
C PHE A 492 22.21 34.32 -15.69
N ALA A 493 21.58 33.16 -15.92
CA ALA A 493 21.36 32.60 -17.25
C ALA A 493 20.09 31.71 -17.29
N GLY A 494 19.14 32.07 -18.16
CA GLY A 494 18.06 31.20 -18.63
C GLY A 494 17.06 30.71 -17.56
N MET A 495 16.29 29.69 -17.94
CA MET A 495 15.31 29.01 -17.06
C MET A 495 16.00 27.93 -16.21
N ARG A 496 15.33 27.48 -15.13
CA ARG A 496 15.77 26.32 -14.33
C ARG A 496 15.88 25.07 -15.20
N VAL A 497 16.62 24.08 -14.71
CA VAL A 497 16.69 22.79 -15.40
C VAL A 497 15.33 22.06 -15.32
N PRO A 498 14.78 21.54 -16.45
CA PRO A 498 13.59 20.70 -16.44
C PRO A 498 13.74 19.48 -15.52
N ARG A 499 12.73 19.21 -14.69
CA ARG A 499 12.74 18.08 -13.75
C ARG A 499 12.56 16.75 -14.44
N ASN A 500 13.23 15.71 -13.95
CA ASN A 500 13.10 14.33 -14.39
C ASN A 500 13.43 14.09 -15.88
N ARG A 501 14.13 15.03 -16.52
CA ARG A 501 14.46 14.94 -17.95
C ARG A 501 15.88 14.44 -18.24
N TYR A 502 16.76 14.52 -17.24
CA TYR A 502 18.18 14.21 -17.38
C TYR A 502 18.53 12.86 -16.77
N TRP A 503 19.50 12.19 -17.39
CA TRP A 503 20.08 10.95 -16.91
C TRP A 503 21.33 11.24 -16.09
N ILE A 504 21.59 10.34 -15.12
CA ILE A 504 22.82 10.41 -14.33
C ILE A 504 23.87 9.59 -15.08
N GLU A 505 24.94 10.26 -15.50
CA GLU A 505 26.08 9.64 -16.18
C GLU A 505 27.31 9.62 -15.28
N HIS A 506 28.19 8.66 -15.52
CA HIS A 506 29.49 8.55 -14.89
C HIS A 506 30.58 9.19 -15.76
N VAL A 507 31.41 10.07 -15.21
CA VAL A 507 32.51 10.68 -15.97
C VAL A 507 33.61 9.65 -16.23
N MET A 508 34.12 8.99 -15.18
CA MET A 508 34.87 7.75 -15.27
C MET A 508 33.89 6.61 -15.58
N PRO A 509 34.03 5.89 -16.71
CA PRO A 509 33.08 4.85 -17.11
C PRO A 509 33.05 3.70 -16.10
N GLN A 510 31.93 2.98 -16.04
CA GLN A 510 31.78 1.87 -15.08
C GLN A 510 32.73 0.71 -15.42
N ARG A 511 33.04 0.51 -16.71
CA ARG A 511 34.07 -0.41 -17.20
C ARG A 511 35.43 0.29 -17.34
N TRP A 512 35.84 1.03 -16.32
CA TRP A 512 37.07 1.84 -16.37
C TRP A 512 38.31 0.98 -16.66
N GLU A 513 38.34 -0.28 -16.25
CA GLU A 513 39.45 -1.22 -16.49
C GLU A 513 39.74 -1.44 -17.98
N THR A 514 38.77 -1.17 -18.86
CA THR A 514 38.93 -1.29 -20.31
C THR A 514 39.77 -0.14 -20.89
N TYR A 515 39.72 1.03 -20.27
CA TYR A 515 40.27 2.28 -20.83
C TYR A 515 41.33 2.92 -19.94
N TRP A 516 41.31 2.64 -18.65
CA TRP A 516 42.18 3.23 -17.65
C TRP A 516 43.19 2.22 -17.15
N LYS A 517 44.43 2.68 -16.99
CA LYS A 517 45.48 1.89 -16.33
C LYS A 517 45.14 1.69 -14.85
N PRO A 518 45.61 0.59 -14.23
CA PRO A 518 45.50 0.38 -12.79
C PRO A 518 45.94 1.63 -12.01
N PRO A 519 45.33 1.90 -10.84
CA PRO A 519 45.68 3.08 -10.05
C PRO A 519 47.18 3.11 -9.73
N THR A 520 47.80 4.25 -10.01
CA THR A 520 49.21 4.53 -9.66
C THR A 520 49.37 4.84 -8.17
N VAL A 521 48.28 5.24 -7.51
CA VAL A 521 48.17 5.53 -6.07
C VAL A 521 46.84 4.95 -5.57
N GLY A 522 46.87 4.19 -4.47
CA GLY A 522 45.69 3.53 -3.91
C GLY A 522 45.43 2.12 -4.47
N THR A 523 44.30 1.52 -4.09
CA THR A 523 43.91 0.17 -4.53
C THR A 523 42.79 0.20 -5.59
N PRO A 524 42.64 -0.84 -6.42
CA PRO A 524 41.51 -0.97 -7.34
C PRO A 524 40.14 -0.85 -6.65
N GLU A 525 40.02 -1.33 -5.41
CA GLU A 525 38.82 -1.24 -4.59
C GLU A 525 38.48 0.22 -4.22
N GLU A 526 39.49 1.02 -3.86
CA GLU A 526 39.31 2.44 -3.58
C GLU A 526 38.84 3.21 -4.83
N ARG A 527 39.31 2.82 -6.02
CA ARG A 527 38.82 3.39 -7.29
C ARG A 527 37.39 2.94 -7.60
N ALA A 528 37.07 1.66 -7.43
CA ALA A 528 35.72 1.15 -7.58
C ALA A 528 34.72 1.83 -6.63
N HIS A 529 35.18 2.24 -5.45
CA HIS A 529 34.42 3.08 -4.53
C HIS A 529 34.20 4.49 -5.08
N ARG A 530 35.27 5.16 -5.54
CA ARG A 530 35.22 6.51 -6.15
C ARG A 530 34.31 6.59 -7.37
N LEU A 531 34.21 5.51 -8.15
CA LEU A 531 33.31 5.41 -9.31
C LEU A 531 31.89 5.90 -8.98
N HIS A 532 31.40 5.62 -7.77
CA HIS A 532 30.04 5.89 -7.36
C HIS A 532 29.87 7.14 -6.47
N THR A 533 30.93 7.93 -6.30
CA THR A 533 30.94 9.17 -5.50
C THR A 533 30.46 10.37 -6.32
N LEU A 534 30.06 11.44 -5.63
CA LEU A 534 29.41 12.60 -6.23
C LEU A 534 30.24 13.27 -7.33
N GLY A 535 31.56 13.39 -7.12
CA GLY A 535 32.47 14.03 -8.08
C GLY A 535 32.58 13.29 -9.41
N ASN A 536 32.26 11.99 -9.47
CA ASN A 536 32.28 11.23 -10.71
C ASN A 536 30.94 11.24 -11.45
N LEU A 537 29.90 11.87 -10.92
CA LEU A 537 28.55 11.83 -11.48
C LEU A 537 28.18 13.14 -12.12
N THR A 538 27.37 13.08 -13.17
CA THR A 538 26.84 14.27 -13.81
C THR A 538 25.48 14.04 -14.45
N LEU A 539 24.88 15.10 -14.98
CA LEU A 539 23.63 15.06 -15.72
C LEU A 539 23.88 15.16 -17.22
N LEU A 540 23.18 14.36 -18.01
CA LEU A 540 23.17 14.44 -19.47
C LEU A 540 21.76 14.26 -20.04
N THR A 541 21.55 14.80 -21.25
CA THR A 541 20.35 14.46 -22.03
C THR A 541 20.40 13.01 -22.50
N ASP A 542 19.24 12.40 -22.71
CA ASP A 542 19.08 11.00 -23.13
C ASP A 542 20.00 10.59 -24.30
N ARG A 543 19.92 11.30 -25.42
CA ARG A 543 20.76 11.01 -26.61
C ARG A 543 22.25 11.19 -26.36
N LEU A 544 22.63 12.22 -25.60
CA LEU A 544 24.05 12.45 -25.29
C LEU A 544 24.56 11.33 -24.38
N ASN A 545 23.77 10.92 -23.38
CA ASN A 545 24.05 9.80 -22.49
C ASN A 545 24.25 8.49 -23.26
N GLU A 546 23.37 8.18 -24.21
CA GLU A 546 23.50 7.01 -25.09
C GLU A 546 24.78 7.06 -25.95
N SER A 547 25.14 8.25 -26.46
CA SER A 547 26.33 8.41 -27.31
C SER A 547 27.66 8.24 -26.56
N VAL A 548 27.71 8.64 -25.28
CA VAL A 548 28.96 8.64 -24.49
C VAL A 548 29.07 7.43 -23.56
N SER A 549 27.94 6.97 -22.99
CA SER A 549 27.76 5.75 -22.17
C SER A 549 29.01 5.28 -21.42
N ASN A 550 29.49 4.05 -21.62
CA ASN A 550 30.72 3.54 -20.98
C ASN A 550 32.02 3.93 -21.71
N GLY A 551 32.01 4.93 -22.58
CA GLY A 551 33.18 5.36 -23.34
C GLY A 551 34.29 6.01 -22.49
N PRO A 552 35.52 6.12 -23.03
CA PRO A 552 36.66 6.74 -22.37
C PRO A 552 36.50 8.26 -22.25
N TRP A 553 37.11 8.86 -21.22
CA TRP A 553 37.10 10.32 -21.03
C TRP A 553 37.77 11.06 -22.21
N GLY A 554 38.98 10.63 -22.57
CA GLY A 554 39.75 11.13 -23.70
C GLY A 554 39.50 10.37 -25.01
N GLN A 555 40.04 10.88 -26.12
CA GLN A 555 40.00 10.22 -27.42
C GLN A 555 40.86 8.95 -27.40
N GLN A 556 40.37 7.87 -27.99
CA GLN A 556 41.10 6.60 -28.10
C GLN A 556 40.82 5.94 -29.46
N ASP A 557 41.86 5.49 -30.15
CA ASP A 557 41.76 4.71 -31.41
C ASP A 557 40.79 5.31 -32.44
N ASP A 558 40.97 6.60 -32.77
CA ASP A 558 40.11 7.40 -33.69
C ASP A 558 38.65 7.63 -33.25
N GLU A 559 38.21 7.05 -32.13
CA GLU A 559 36.89 7.28 -31.54
C GLU A 559 36.86 8.47 -30.57
N ARG A 560 35.81 9.27 -30.70
CA ARG A 560 35.62 10.53 -30.00
C ARG A 560 35.31 10.30 -28.51
N GLY A 561 36.18 10.77 -27.61
CA GLY A 561 36.02 10.61 -26.15
C GLY A 561 34.95 11.50 -25.50
N LYS A 562 34.48 11.11 -24.30
CA LYS A 562 33.40 11.79 -23.56
C LYS A 562 33.60 13.30 -23.46
N CYS A 563 34.81 13.74 -23.11
CA CYS A 563 35.11 15.16 -22.92
C CYS A 563 34.75 16.01 -24.15
N SER A 564 35.10 15.53 -25.34
CA SER A 564 34.84 16.24 -26.58
C SER A 564 33.36 16.25 -26.99
N ALA A 565 32.60 15.20 -26.65
CA ALA A 565 31.16 15.14 -26.88
C ALA A 565 30.42 16.10 -25.95
N LEU A 566 30.84 16.18 -24.68
CA LEU A 566 30.32 17.14 -23.70
C LEU A 566 30.58 18.58 -24.15
N LYS A 567 31.80 18.90 -24.61
CA LYS A 567 32.13 20.25 -25.11
C LYS A 567 31.24 20.73 -26.25
N GLU A 568 30.87 19.85 -27.17
CA GLU A 568 30.12 20.26 -28.36
C GLU A 568 28.61 20.30 -28.14
N HIS A 569 28.07 19.38 -27.33
CA HIS A 569 26.63 19.16 -27.26
C HIS A 569 26.02 19.42 -25.88
N ASP A 570 26.82 19.51 -24.82
CA ASP A 570 26.30 19.76 -23.48
C ASP A 570 26.00 21.24 -23.24
N VAL A 571 24.91 21.49 -22.52
CA VAL A 571 24.40 22.83 -22.20
C VAL A 571 24.24 23.07 -20.69
N LEU A 572 24.76 22.14 -19.87
CA LEU A 572 24.61 22.17 -18.42
C LEU A 572 25.85 22.76 -17.77
N LEU A 573 25.65 23.71 -16.86
CA LEU A 573 26.74 24.39 -16.17
C LEU A 573 27.51 23.46 -15.23
N ILE A 574 26.90 22.39 -14.74
CA ILE A 574 27.56 21.36 -13.91
C ILE A 574 28.66 20.58 -14.67
N ASN A 575 28.62 20.57 -16.01
CA ASN A 575 29.60 19.91 -16.88
C ASN A 575 30.70 20.87 -17.39
N ARG A 576 30.41 22.17 -17.46
CA ARG A 576 31.27 23.17 -18.13
C ARG A 576 32.72 23.17 -17.63
N ASP A 577 32.89 23.00 -16.31
CA ASP A 577 34.20 23.15 -15.68
C ASP A 577 34.88 21.79 -15.42
N LEU A 578 34.36 20.68 -15.98
CA LEU A 578 34.91 19.34 -15.78
C LEU A 578 36.41 19.26 -16.13
N GLU A 579 36.84 19.93 -17.20
CA GLU A 579 38.25 19.93 -17.59
C GLU A 579 39.16 20.61 -16.58
N SER A 580 38.64 21.55 -15.79
CA SER A 580 39.45 22.27 -14.79
C SER A 580 39.95 21.37 -13.66
N TYR A 581 39.33 20.21 -13.47
CA TYR A 581 39.76 19.21 -12.49
C TYR A 581 40.76 18.19 -13.06
N CYS A 582 40.90 18.12 -14.38
CA CYS A 582 41.80 17.18 -15.04
C CYS A 582 43.27 17.50 -14.74
N GLN A 583 44.09 16.46 -14.62
CA GLN A 583 45.55 16.61 -14.56
C GLN A 583 46.11 16.40 -15.96
N GLY A 584 46.38 17.50 -16.66
CA GLY A 584 46.60 17.45 -18.12
C GLY A 584 45.27 17.18 -18.83
N ASN A 585 45.21 16.14 -19.66
CA ASN A 585 43.98 15.74 -20.37
C ASN A 585 43.22 14.59 -19.69
N ASP A 586 43.73 14.09 -18.56
CA ASP A 586 43.21 12.90 -17.90
C ASP A 586 42.27 13.26 -16.75
N TRP A 587 41.10 12.63 -16.75
CA TRP A 587 40.26 12.50 -15.56
C TRP A 587 40.97 11.54 -14.62
N THR A 588 41.09 11.86 -13.32
CA THR A 588 41.85 11.05 -12.36
C THR A 588 41.07 10.85 -11.05
N ASP A 589 41.53 9.94 -10.20
CA ASP A 589 40.95 9.76 -8.86
C ASP A 589 40.99 11.07 -8.05
N GLN A 590 42.07 11.85 -8.17
CA GLN A 590 42.20 13.16 -7.52
C GLN A 590 41.25 14.20 -8.11
N ALA A 591 40.95 14.13 -9.41
CA ALA A 591 39.94 14.98 -10.04
C ALA A 591 38.55 14.69 -9.45
N ILE A 592 38.21 13.40 -9.27
CA ILE A 592 36.96 12.95 -8.63
C ILE A 592 36.88 13.47 -7.20
N ASP A 593 37.94 13.32 -6.40
CA ASP A 593 37.97 13.76 -5.00
C ASP A 593 37.83 15.29 -4.90
N SER A 594 38.54 16.04 -5.76
CA SER A 594 38.48 17.51 -5.81
C SER A 594 37.10 18.03 -6.21
N ARG A 595 36.50 17.43 -7.26
CA ARG A 595 35.14 17.78 -7.69
C ARG A 595 34.11 17.39 -6.65
N THR A 596 34.28 16.26 -5.97
CA THR A 596 33.39 15.84 -4.87
C THR A 596 33.36 16.94 -3.80
N TRP A 597 34.51 17.44 -3.37
CA TRP A 597 34.59 18.50 -2.38
C TRP A 597 33.88 19.78 -2.82
N GLU A 598 34.10 20.26 -4.05
CA GLU A 598 33.41 21.46 -4.54
C GLU A 598 31.88 21.27 -4.60
N LEU A 599 31.42 20.12 -5.09
CA LEU A 599 29.99 19.84 -5.16
C LEU A 599 29.36 19.78 -3.75
N VAL A 600 30.06 19.20 -2.77
CA VAL A 600 29.63 19.19 -1.36
C VAL A 600 29.55 20.60 -0.78
N GLU A 601 30.51 21.47 -1.06
CA GLU A 601 30.48 22.88 -0.63
C GLU A 601 29.28 23.63 -1.24
N ARG A 602 28.93 23.34 -2.49
CA ARG A 602 27.72 23.90 -3.13
C ARG A 602 26.45 23.38 -2.48
N ILE A 603 26.33 22.06 -2.26
CA ILE A 603 25.21 21.42 -1.54
C ILE A 603 25.00 22.11 -0.18
N LYS A 604 26.08 22.34 0.57
CA LYS A 604 26.06 23.07 1.85
C LYS A 604 25.48 24.48 1.71
N SER A 605 25.83 25.20 0.65
CA SER A 605 25.34 26.57 0.41
C SER A 605 23.86 26.63 0.02
N ILE A 606 23.39 25.65 -0.77
CA ILE A 606 22.02 25.50 -1.26
C ILE A 606 21.09 25.19 -0.07
N TRP A 607 21.45 24.17 0.71
CA TRP A 607 20.72 23.76 1.90
C TRP A 607 21.50 24.19 3.13
N ALA A 608 21.43 25.47 3.46
CA ALA A 608 22.19 26.05 4.56
C ALA A 608 21.54 25.83 5.92
N VAL A 609 22.36 25.80 6.97
CA VAL A 609 21.94 25.91 8.37
C VAL A 609 22.14 27.35 8.87
N PRO A 610 21.51 27.73 10.00
CA PRO A 610 21.82 29.00 10.66
C PRO A 610 23.29 29.10 11.08
N ASP A 611 23.83 30.32 11.09
CA ASP A 611 25.23 30.56 11.47
C ASP A 611 25.50 30.07 12.90
N GLY A 612 26.59 29.32 13.07
CA GLY A 612 26.98 28.75 14.37
C GLY A 612 26.17 27.52 14.80
N HIS A 613 25.25 27.01 13.97
CA HIS A 613 24.53 25.77 14.24
C HIS A 613 25.49 24.58 14.34
N LYS A 614 25.30 23.75 15.38
CA LYS A 614 26.08 22.54 15.64
C LYS A 614 25.14 21.40 16.00
N SER A 615 25.37 20.24 15.40
CA SER A 615 24.64 19.03 15.74
C SER A 615 24.92 18.68 17.22
N PRO A 616 23.90 18.31 18.02
CA PRO A 616 24.10 17.85 19.39
C PRO A 616 24.82 16.50 19.40
N THR A 617 26.16 16.55 19.42
CA THR A 617 27.17 15.47 19.55
C THR A 617 26.91 14.14 18.83
N VAL A 618 27.66 13.94 17.74
CA VAL A 618 28.08 12.71 17.04
C VAL A 618 27.11 11.52 17.09
N ARG A 619 26.32 11.38 16.03
CA ARG A 619 25.83 10.08 15.57
C ARG A 619 27.07 9.16 15.46
N MET A 620 27.17 8.11 16.29
CA MET A 620 28.13 7.04 16.02
C MET A 620 27.81 6.57 14.60
N ALA A 621 28.78 6.74 13.69
CA ALA A 621 28.59 6.45 12.27
C ALA A 621 27.81 5.15 12.13
N SER A 622 26.62 5.21 11.52
CA SER A 622 25.85 4.01 11.28
C SER A 622 26.78 3.02 10.56
N PRO A 623 26.91 1.76 11.04
CA PRO A 623 27.85 0.83 10.46
C PRO A 623 27.64 0.79 8.95
N VAL A 624 28.75 0.88 8.22
CA VAL A 624 28.76 0.85 6.76
C VAL A 624 28.09 -0.46 6.34
N PHE A 625 26.83 -0.39 5.92
CA PHE A 625 26.12 -1.55 5.37
C PHE A 625 26.84 -2.00 4.10
N HIS A 626 27.82 -2.89 4.14
CA HIS A 626 28.39 -3.44 2.91
C HIS A 626 27.29 -4.22 2.18
N SER A 627 26.89 -3.74 0.99
CA SER A 627 26.15 -4.58 0.05
C SER A 627 27.16 -5.58 -0.48
N VAL A 628 27.26 -6.74 0.18
CA VAL A 628 28.19 -7.80 -0.23
C VAL A 628 27.75 -8.35 -1.58
N ASP A 629 28.57 -8.13 -2.60
CA ASP A 629 28.42 -8.66 -3.95
C ASP A 629 29.29 -9.92 -4.14
N LEU A 630 29.09 -10.67 -5.23
CA LEU A 630 29.90 -11.88 -5.49
C LEU A 630 31.39 -11.55 -5.70
N ALA A 631 31.70 -10.35 -6.17
CA ALA A 631 33.07 -9.86 -6.27
C ALA A 631 33.75 -9.76 -4.90
N ASP A 632 33.02 -9.39 -3.85
CA ASP A 632 33.56 -9.34 -2.48
C ASP A 632 33.89 -10.74 -1.96
N LEU A 633 33.08 -11.75 -2.30
CA LEU A 633 33.32 -13.15 -1.94
C LEU A 633 34.48 -13.78 -2.71
N LEU A 634 34.69 -13.37 -3.96
CA LEU A 634 35.86 -13.76 -4.76
C LEU A 634 37.14 -13.16 -4.19
N SER A 635 37.10 -11.89 -3.75
CA SER A 635 38.24 -11.19 -3.17
C SER A 635 38.68 -11.78 -1.82
N ASP A 636 37.74 -12.21 -0.97
CA ASP A 636 38.04 -12.90 0.31
C ASP A 636 38.42 -14.38 0.14
N GLY A 637 38.43 -14.90 -1.08
CA GLY A 637 38.73 -16.32 -1.38
C GLY A 637 37.64 -17.30 -0.90
N LEU A 638 36.46 -16.80 -0.52
CA LEU A 638 35.30 -17.62 -0.14
C LEU A 638 34.58 -18.22 -1.36
N LEU A 639 34.76 -17.61 -2.52
CA LEU A 639 34.28 -18.07 -3.82
C LEU A 639 35.47 -18.16 -4.79
N ASN A 640 35.45 -19.13 -5.71
CA ASN A 640 36.52 -19.29 -6.70
C ASN A 640 36.04 -18.94 -8.12
N VAL A 641 36.94 -18.39 -8.92
CA VAL A 641 36.69 -18.14 -10.35
C VAL A 641 36.48 -19.47 -11.07
N GLY A 642 35.43 -19.56 -11.89
CA GLY A 642 35.04 -20.78 -12.59
C GLY A 642 34.25 -21.77 -11.73
N GLN A 643 33.95 -21.44 -10.47
CA GLN A 643 33.19 -22.31 -9.58
C GLN A 643 31.76 -22.52 -10.11
N SER A 644 31.34 -23.78 -10.15
CA SER A 644 29.98 -24.15 -10.51
C SER A 644 29.02 -23.90 -9.35
N VAL A 645 27.87 -23.32 -9.67
CA VAL A 645 26.74 -23.15 -8.77
C VAL A 645 25.49 -23.82 -9.34
N PHE A 646 24.67 -24.37 -8.46
CA PHE A 646 23.56 -25.26 -8.81
C PHE A 646 22.23 -24.67 -8.32
N PRO A 647 21.15 -24.73 -9.10
CA PRO A 647 19.83 -24.36 -8.62
C PRO A 647 19.38 -25.18 -7.41
N SER A 648 18.81 -24.52 -6.41
CA SER A 648 18.24 -25.17 -5.22
C SER A 648 17.00 -26.00 -5.55
N ASP A 649 16.31 -25.66 -6.64
CA ASP A 649 15.19 -26.39 -7.21
C ASP A 649 15.63 -27.70 -7.88
N ARG A 650 15.12 -28.84 -7.39
CA ARG A 650 15.45 -30.18 -7.91
C ARG A 650 15.18 -30.31 -9.41
N ALA A 651 14.12 -29.69 -9.94
CA ALA A 651 13.78 -29.78 -11.35
C ALA A 651 14.78 -29.05 -12.26
N LEU A 652 15.49 -28.03 -11.73
CA LEU A 652 16.40 -27.17 -12.49
C LEU A 652 17.88 -27.47 -12.23
N ARG A 653 18.21 -28.46 -11.39
CA ARG A 653 19.59 -28.78 -10.99
C ARG A 653 20.57 -29.05 -12.13
N HIS A 654 20.06 -29.50 -13.28
CA HIS A 654 20.85 -29.74 -14.49
C HIS A 654 21.29 -28.45 -15.21
N ARG A 655 20.70 -27.29 -14.86
CA ARG A 655 20.99 -25.98 -15.47
C ARG A 655 21.93 -25.20 -14.55
N THR A 656 23.20 -25.57 -14.56
CA THR A 656 24.23 -25.02 -13.68
C THR A 656 24.67 -23.62 -14.13
N GLY A 657 25.12 -22.81 -13.17
CA GLY A 657 25.78 -21.54 -13.41
C GLY A 657 27.28 -21.61 -13.12
N ARG A 658 28.07 -20.76 -13.74
CA ARG A 658 29.52 -20.64 -13.53
C ARG A 658 29.85 -19.23 -13.08
N ILE A 659 30.63 -19.10 -12.01
CA ILE A 659 31.11 -17.80 -11.51
C ILE A 659 32.26 -17.30 -12.39
N LEU A 660 32.15 -16.06 -12.87
CA LEU A 660 33.19 -15.39 -13.65
C LEU A 660 34.13 -14.58 -12.76
N SER A 661 35.29 -14.20 -13.29
CA SER A 661 36.35 -13.49 -12.57
C SER A 661 35.96 -12.09 -12.08
N ASP A 662 34.89 -11.52 -12.62
CA ASP A 662 34.37 -10.19 -12.32
C ASP A 662 33.14 -10.22 -11.39
N GLY A 663 32.82 -11.38 -10.81
CA GLY A 663 31.68 -11.54 -9.90
C GLY A 663 30.33 -11.73 -10.62
N ARG A 664 30.32 -11.87 -11.95
CA ARG A 664 29.11 -12.21 -12.70
C ARG A 664 28.90 -13.72 -12.76
N ILE A 665 27.68 -14.13 -13.10
CA ILE A 665 27.31 -15.55 -13.24
C ILE A 665 26.91 -15.84 -14.68
N GLU A 666 27.49 -16.90 -15.25
CA GLU A 666 27.17 -17.40 -16.58
C GLU A 666 26.25 -18.62 -16.46
N VAL A 667 25.11 -18.62 -17.16
CA VAL A 667 24.15 -19.72 -17.20
C VAL A 667 23.72 -19.91 -18.64
N GLU A 668 23.93 -21.09 -19.23
CA GLU A 668 23.60 -21.40 -20.63
C GLU A 668 24.08 -20.33 -21.62
N GLU A 669 25.37 -20.00 -21.55
CA GLU A 669 26.04 -19.02 -22.44
C GLU A 669 25.53 -17.57 -22.29
N LYS A 670 24.73 -17.26 -21.26
CA LYS A 670 24.32 -15.90 -20.90
C LYS A 670 24.92 -15.46 -19.57
N VAL A 671 25.46 -14.24 -19.57
CA VAL A 671 26.10 -13.63 -18.41
C VAL A 671 25.14 -12.67 -17.72
N PHE A 672 25.07 -12.74 -16.39
CA PHE A 672 24.20 -11.92 -15.57
C PHE A 672 25.00 -11.18 -14.50
N ASP A 673 24.66 -9.90 -14.30
CA ASP A 673 25.32 -9.02 -13.33
C ASP A 673 24.93 -9.32 -11.86
N THR A 674 23.84 -10.07 -11.64
CA THR A 674 23.38 -10.42 -10.29
C THR A 674 22.96 -11.89 -10.19
N PRO A 675 23.14 -12.53 -9.01
CA PRO A 675 22.62 -13.87 -8.74
C PRO A 675 21.12 -13.98 -9.01
N SER A 676 20.36 -12.94 -8.65
CA SER A 676 18.90 -12.89 -8.80
C SER A 676 18.47 -12.77 -10.26
N GLY A 677 19.21 -12.04 -11.09
CA GLY A 677 18.97 -11.96 -12.54
C GLY A 677 19.15 -13.32 -13.22
N ALA A 678 20.18 -14.07 -12.84
CA ALA A 678 20.40 -15.43 -13.33
C ALA A 678 19.34 -16.43 -12.84
N ALA A 679 18.91 -16.31 -11.58
CA ALA A 679 17.83 -17.13 -11.03
C ALA A 679 16.48 -16.84 -11.72
N TYR A 680 16.18 -15.57 -11.99
CA TYR A 680 15.02 -15.16 -12.77
C TYR A 680 15.04 -15.73 -14.19
N TYR A 681 16.21 -15.75 -14.85
CA TYR A 681 16.35 -16.33 -16.18
C TYR A 681 15.92 -17.80 -16.24
N LEU A 682 16.24 -18.58 -15.20
CA LEU A 682 15.88 -19.99 -15.10
C LEU A 682 14.41 -20.20 -14.68
N ARG A 683 13.91 -19.44 -13.69
CA ARG A 683 12.58 -19.65 -13.10
C ARG A 683 11.44 -18.85 -13.73
N LYS A 684 11.75 -17.84 -14.56
CA LYS A 684 10.79 -16.88 -15.16
C LYS A 684 9.87 -16.19 -14.15
N ARG A 685 10.33 -16.06 -12.90
CA ARG A 685 9.67 -15.32 -11.80
C ARG A 685 10.72 -14.74 -10.86
N ALA A 686 10.39 -13.66 -10.16
CA ALA A 686 11.25 -13.05 -9.16
C ALA A 686 11.76 -14.12 -8.17
N THR A 687 13.07 -14.26 -8.06
CA THR A 687 13.71 -15.31 -7.28
C THR A 687 14.94 -14.73 -6.60
N ASN A 688 15.05 -14.90 -5.28
CA ASN A 688 16.25 -14.52 -4.54
C ASN A 688 17.44 -15.38 -4.99
N GLY A 689 18.37 -14.80 -5.73
CA GLY A 689 19.51 -15.52 -6.27
C GLY A 689 20.49 -16.05 -5.23
N TRP A 690 20.60 -15.38 -4.08
CA TRP A 690 21.56 -15.76 -3.04
C TRP A 690 21.23 -17.10 -2.39
N SER A 691 19.93 -17.38 -2.17
CA SER A 691 19.46 -18.67 -1.65
C SER A 691 19.16 -19.68 -2.74
N PHE A 692 18.98 -19.23 -3.99
CA PHE A 692 18.71 -20.09 -5.13
C PHE A 692 19.95 -20.83 -5.62
N TRP A 693 21.13 -20.20 -5.59
CA TRP A 693 22.37 -20.81 -6.07
C TRP A 693 23.11 -21.51 -4.92
N LEU A 694 23.26 -22.83 -5.06
CA LEU A 694 24.01 -23.71 -4.17
C LEU A 694 25.42 -23.94 -4.70
N LEU A 695 26.41 -23.94 -3.82
CA LEU A 695 27.78 -24.33 -4.14
C LEU A 695 27.95 -25.85 -4.09
N ASP A 696 27.14 -26.47 -3.23
CA ASP A 696 27.10 -27.90 -3.00
C ASP A 696 25.66 -28.32 -2.73
N VAL A 697 25.23 -29.33 -3.48
CA VAL A 697 23.85 -29.81 -3.50
C VAL A 697 23.54 -30.74 -2.32
N GLU A 698 24.55 -31.42 -1.78
CA GLU A 698 24.45 -32.34 -0.65
C GLU A 698 24.45 -31.58 0.67
N THR A 699 25.39 -30.65 0.85
CA THR A 699 25.50 -29.84 2.07
C THR A 699 24.52 -28.66 2.10
N LYS A 700 23.89 -28.35 0.96
CA LYS A 700 23.03 -27.17 0.74
C LYS A 700 23.72 -25.84 1.06
N LYS A 701 25.05 -25.78 1.02
CA LYS A 701 25.81 -24.52 1.18
C LYS A 701 25.46 -23.61 0.00
N SER A 702 24.95 -22.41 0.29
CA SER A 702 24.45 -21.45 -0.72
C SER A 702 25.33 -20.20 -0.82
N LEU A 703 25.14 -19.39 -1.86
CA LEU A 703 25.78 -18.07 -1.93
C LEU A 703 25.38 -17.19 -0.73
N ALA A 704 24.15 -17.31 -0.21
CA ALA A 704 23.70 -16.66 1.02
C ALA A 704 24.51 -17.13 2.25
N SER A 705 24.93 -18.40 2.28
CA SER A 705 25.76 -18.95 3.35
C SER A 705 27.17 -18.34 3.33
N LEU A 706 27.80 -18.22 2.15
CA LEU A 706 29.09 -17.56 2.01
C LEU A 706 29.02 -16.06 2.32
N ARG A 707 27.93 -15.40 1.92
CA ARG A 707 27.68 -14.00 2.24
C ARG A 707 27.63 -13.76 3.74
N ARG A 708 27.01 -14.68 4.49
CA ARG A 708 26.97 -14.63 5.96
C ARG A 708 28.36 -14.85 6.56
N GLU A 709 29.11 -15.84 6.06
CA GLU A 709 30.48 -16.13 6.47
C GLU A 709 31.42 -14.91 6.28
N TYR A 710 31.27 -14.20 5.16
CA TYR A 710 31.98 -12.94 4.88
C TYR A 710 31.62 -11.81 5.86
N LEU A 711 30.33 -11.64 6.15
CA LEU A 711 29.84 -10.64 7.10
C LEU A 711 30.30 -10.95 8.53
N GLU A 712 30.31 -12.21 8.93
CA GLU A 712 30.77 -12.67 10.25
C GLU A 712 32.29 -12.45 10.42
N LYS A 713 33.09 -12.72 9.39
CA LYS A 713 34.53 -12.36 9.37
C LYS A 713 34.75 -10.85 9.49
N SER A 714 33.94 -10.05 8.79
CA SER A 714 34.05 -8.59 8.79
C SER A 714 33.57 -7.95 10.10
N ALA A 715 32.68 -8.62 10.85
CA ALA A 715 32.10 -8.15 12.10
C ALA A 715 32.99 -8.36 13.35
N ALA A 716 34.08 -9.12 13.25
CA ALA A 716 34.98 -9.39 14.39
C ALA A 716 35.73 -8.15 14.94
N GLY A 717 35.50 -6.95 14.39
CA GLY A 717 36.12 -5.69 14.80
C GLY A 717 35.19 -4.56 15.29
N SER A 718 33.86 -4.75 15.39
CA SER A 718 32.97 -3.68 15.88
C SER A 718 31.67 -4.24 16.44
N SER A 719 31.30 -3.80 17.65
CA SER A 719 30.10 -4.21 18.39
C SER A 719 28.81 -4.04 17.58
N LEU A 720 28.03 -5.11 17.47
CA LEU A 720 26.80 -5.17 16.67
C LEU A 720 25.56 -4.85 17.50
N ILE A 721 24.71 -4.01 16.90
CA ILE A 721 23.27 -3.86 17.17
C ILE A 721 22.57 -4.90 16.28
N GLU A 722 21.71 -5.74 16.85
CA GLU A 722 20.87 -6.69 16.11
C GLU A 722 19.62 -5.96 15.58
N ASP A 723 19.45 -5.94 14.25
CA ASP A 723 18.14 -5.73 13.61
C ASP A 723 17.57 -7.10 13.23
N ASP A 724 16.32 -7.33 13.66
CA ASP A 724 15.50 -8.50 13.35
C ASP A 724 15.33 -8.68 11.83
N GLU A 725 15.99 -9.68 11.24
CA GLU A 725 15.59 -10.26 9.95
C GLU A 725 14.30 -11.08 10.11
N ASP A 726 13.16 -10.40 10.11
CA ASP A 726 11.87 -10.98 9.69
C ASP A 726 11.16 -9.95 8.79
N GLY A 727 11.71 -9.81 7.58
CA GLY A 727 11.11 -9.05 6.49
C GLY A 727 11.02 -9.95 5.27
N ALA A 728 9.88 -10.63 5.12
CA ALA A 728 9.52 -11.16 3.81
C ALA A 728 9.38 -9.96 2.86
N ASP A 729 10.23 -9.92 1.83
CA ASP A 729 10.05 -9.08 0.65
C ASP A 729 8.66 -9.37 0.06
N ASP A 730 7.77 -8.39 0.13
CA ASP A 730 6.50 -8.35 -0.60
C ASP A 730 6.62 -7.32 -1.72
N PRO A 731 6.84 -7.73 -2.98
CA PRO A 731 6.75 -6.83 -4.12
C PRO A 731 5.27 -6.69 -4.53
N GLU A 732 4.88 -5.45 -4.76
CA GLU A 732 3.54 -5.01 -5.18
C GLU A 732 2.88 -5.89 -6.25
N GLY A 733 1.57 -6.11 -6.06
CA GLY A 733 0.65 -6.73 -7.00
C GLY A 733 0.09 -8.02 -6.42
N THR A 734 -1.17 -8.00 -5.94
CA THR A 734 -1.90 -9.18 -5.43
C THR A 734 -1.61 -10.42 -6.27
N PRO A 735 -0.78 -11.37 -5.80
CA PRO A 735 -0.76 -12.70 -6.36
C PRO A 735 -1.92 -13.45 -5.70
N ASN A 736 -2.74 -14.13 -6.48
CA ASN A 736 -3.64 -15.14 -5.92
C ASN A 736 -2.85 -15.99 -4.92
N LEU A 737 -3.24 -15.97 -3.64
CA LEU A 737 -2.63 -16.81 -2.62
C LEU A 737 -2.72 -18.25 -3.11
N THR A 738 -1.62 -19.00 -3.02
CA THR A 738 -1.67 -20.43 -3.35
C THR A 738 -2.69 -21.13 -2.45
N GLU A 739 -3.33 -22.19 -2.93
CA GLU A 739 -4.37 -22.91 -2.16
C GLU A 739 -3.92 -23.25 -0.73
N LEU A 740 -2.64 -23.63 -0.56
CA LEU A 740 -2.06 -23.89 0.76
C LEU A 740 -1.96 -22.64 1.64
N ARG A 741 -1.58 -21.49 1.07
CA ARG A 741 -1.45 -20.21 1.79
C ARG A 741 -2.82 -19.63 2.14
N GLN A 742 -3.81 -19.82 1.27
CA GLN A 742 -5.21 -19.51 1.52
C GLN A 742 -5.77 -20.38 2.67
N LEU A 743 -5.52 -21.68 2.62
CA LEU A 743 -5.94 -22.61 3.68
C LEU A 743 -5.28 -22.33 5.03
N GLN A 744 -4.00 -21.91 5.04
CA GLN A 744 -3.31 -21.46 6.24
C GLN A 744 -3.96 -20.20 6.83
N LEU A 745 -4.31 -19.23 5.98
CA LEU A 745 -4.97 -18.00 6.41
C LEU A 745 -6.36 -18.30 7.01
N GLU A 746 -7.13 -19.19 6.37
CA GLU A 746 -8.43 -19.63 6.86
C GLU A 746 -8.32 -20.36 8.20
N PHE A 747 -7.42 -21.35 8.31
CA PHE A 747 -7.17 -22.09 9.55
C PHE A 747 -6.87 -21.14 10.71
N TRP A 748 -5.96 -20.17 10.51
CA TRP A 748 -5.60 -19.22 11.55
C TRP A 748 -6.69 -18.21 11.87
N THR A 749 -7.52 -17.84 10.90
CA THR A 749 -8.66 -16.95 11.10
C THR A 749 -9.72 -17.64 11.95
N GLU A 750 -10.03 -18.90 11.65
CA GLU A 750 -10.99 -19.70 12.42
C GLU A 750 -10.45 -20.08 13.80
N PHE A 751 -9.18 -20.49 13.92
CA PHE A 751 -8.54 -20.76 15.20
C PHE A 751 -8.57 -19.53 16.12
N LYS A 752 -8.27 -18.35 15.58
CA LYS A 752 -8.33 -17.11 16.34
C LYS A 752 -9.74 -16.82 16.83
N THR A 753 -10.73 -16.93 15.95
CA THR A 753 -12.15 -16.75 16.30
C THR A 753 -12.59 -17.75 17.37
N TRP A 754 -12.11 -18.99 17.30
CA TRP A 754 -12.39 -20.02 18.29
C TRP A 754 -11.76 -19.72 19.66
N MET A 755 -10.56 -19.12 19.69
CA MET A 755 -9.87 -18.71 20.92
C MET A 755 -10.45 -17.45 21.58
N GLU A 756 -11.14 -16.59 20.81
CA GLU A 756 -11.76 -15.37 21.32
C GLU A 756 -12.79 -15.67 22.41
N GLY A 757 -12.57 -15.12 23.61
CA GLY A 757 -13.39 -15.37 24.79
C GLY A 757 -13.12 -16.68 25.54
N ARG A 758 -12.17 -17.51 25.07
CA ARG A 758 -11.80 -18.80 25.70
C ARG A 758 -10.40 -18.83 26.30
N SER A 759 -9.54 -17.88 25.90
CA SER A 759 -8.13 -17.82 26.31
C SER A 759 -7.75 -16.39 26.74
N THR A 760 -6.77 -16.29 27.63
CA THR A 760 -6.17 -14.99 28.02
C THR A 760 -4.98 -14.61 27.15
N ILE A 761 -4.52 -15.52 26.28
CA ILE A 761 -3.40 -15.30 25.37
C ILE A 761 -3.86 -14.40 24.21
N ARG A 762 -3.22 -13.25 24.06
CA ARG A 762 -3.48 -12.34 22.94
C ARG A 762 -2.86 -12.87 21.65
N LEU A 763 -3.69 -13.36 20.74
CA LEU A 763 -3.27 -13.82 19.42
C LEU A 763 -3.01 -12.67 18.45
N GLN A 764 -2.04 -12.85 17.55
CA GLN A 764 -1.69 -11.90 16.50
C GLN A 764 -2.75 -11.89 15.37
N LYS A 765 -2.56 -11.06 14.33
CA LYS A 765 -3.40 -11.10 13.12
C LYS A 765 -3.13 -12.41 12.38
N ALA A 766 -4.18 -13.10 11.94
CA ALA A 766 -4.04 -14.26 11.08
C ALA A 766 -3.31 -13.87 9.78
N ALA A 767 -2.36 -14.69 9.36
CA ALA A 767 -1.53 -14.47 8.19
C ALA A 767 -1.41 -15.78 7.39
N PRO A 768 -1.19 -15.73 6.06
CA PRO A 768 -1.05 -16.92 5.22
C PRO A 768 0.32 -17.58 5.46
N GLN A 769 0.54 -18.17 6.63
CA GLN A 769 1.81 -18.78 7.03
C GLN A 769 1.60 -20.00 7.92
N GLN A 770 2.65 -20.78 8.16
CA GLN A 770 2.55 -22.07 8.85
C GLN A 770 2.61 -21.95 10.39
N TRP A 771 2.80 -20.76 10.96
CA TRP A 771 2.88 -20.53 12.42
C TRP A 771 2.13 -19.29 12.88
N MET A 772 1.74 -19.25 14.15
CA MET A 772 1.22 -18.07 14.84
C MET A 772 1.95 -17.92 16.17
N SER A 773 2.65 -16.79 16.36
CA SER A 773 3.52 -16.54 17.52
C SER A 773 2.90 -15.58 18.52
N MET A 774 3.22 -15.76 19.80
CA MET A 774 2.78 -14.91 20.90
C MET A 774 3.92 -14.70 21.90
N GLY A 775 3.99 -13.50 22.48
CA GLY A 775 4.97 -13.18 23.52
C GLY A 775 4.69 -13.92 24.83
N ILE A 776 5.74 -14.32 25.55
CA ILE A 776 5.64 -15.03 26.83
C ILE A 776 6.31 -14.27 28.00
N GLY A 777 6.41 -12.94 27.87
CA GLY A 777 6.80 -12.05 28.97
C GLY A 777 8.28 -11.65 29.04
N ARG A 778 9.13 -12.06 28.09
CA ARG A 778 10.53 -11.59 27.96
C ARG A 778 10.94 -11.50 26.49
N SER A 779 11.66 -10.45 26.11
CA SER A 779 12.24 -10.30 24.76
C SER A 779 13.21 -11.45 24.45
N GLY A 780 13.19 -11.94 23.20
CA GLY A 780 13.95 -13.13 22.80
C GLY A 780 13.28 -14.46 23.14
N PHE A 781 12.07 -14.47 23.71
CA PHE A 781 11.28 -15.68 23.99
C PHE A 781 9.84 -15.52 23.49
N HIS A 782 9.34 -16.54 22.80
CA HIS A 782 7.94 -16.57 22.35
C HIS A 782 7.40 -17.99 22.27
N ILE A 783 6.09 -18.16 22.47
CA ILE A 783 5.40 -19.42 22.16
C ILE A 783 4.84 -19.30 20.74
N SER A 784 4.82 -20.39 19.99
CA SER A 784 4.14 -20.46 18.70
C SER A 784 3.28 -21.71 18.58
N ALA A 785 2.08 -21.54 18.04
CA ALA A 785 1.33 -22.62 17.41
C ALA A 785 1.81 -22.80 15.96
N VAL A 786 1.91 -24.03 15.49
CA VAL A 786 2.39 -24.33 14.13
C VAL A 786 1.53 -25.43 13.52
N ILE A 787 1.21 -25.25 12.23
CA ILE A 787 0.60 -26.25 11.36
C ILE A 787 1.60 -26.59 10.26
N SER A 788 1.95 -27.85 10.08
CA SER A 788 3.03 -28.28 9.17
C SER A 788 2.54 -29.40 8.26
N THR A 789 2.93 -29.38 6.99
CA THR A 789 2.66 -30.48 6.05
C THR A 789 3.73 -31.59 6.12
N TRP A 790 4.69 -31.48 7.05
CA TRP A 790 5.75 -32.47 7.30
C TRP A 790 6.02 -32.61 8.80
N SER A 791 6.49 -33.80 9.19
CA SER A 791 6.81 -34.12 10.58
C SER A 791 8.15 -33.54 11.02
N SER A 792 8.20 -33.05 12.25
CA SER A 792 9.42 -32.67 12.95
C SER A 792 10.26 -33.87 13.40
N ALA A 793 9.77 -35.11 13.26
CA ALA A 793 10.45 -36.33 13.69
C ALA A 793 11.51 -36.85 12.71
N GLY A 794 11.55 -36.32 11.49
CA GLY A 794 12.38 -36.84 10.39
C GLY A 794 11.63 -37.76 9.42
N ASP A 795 10.38 -38.14 9.71
CA ASP A 795 9.52 -38.90 8.79
C ASP A 795 8.89 -37.97 7.75
N ALA A 796 9.50 -37.94 6.56
CA ALA A 796 9.04 -37.13 5.45
C ALA A 796 7.72 -37.70 4.88
N GLY A 797 6.58 -37.21 5.36
CA GLY A 797 5.27 -37.51 4.77
C GLY A 797 4.05 -37.21 5.64
N ASN A 798 4.20 -37.10 6.96
CA ASN A 798 3.05 -36.91 7.86
C ASN A 798 2.89 -35.44 8.28
N PRO A 799 1.70 -34.84 8.11
CA PRO A 799 1.41 -33.51 8.62
C PRO A 799 1.28 -33.52 10.14
N GLU A 800 1.65 -32.41 10.78
CA GLU A 800 1.59 -32.27 12.24
C GLU A 800 1.08 -30.88 12.64
N ILE A 801 0.54 -30.81 13.85
CA ILE A 801 0.37 -29.57 14.59
C ILE A 801 1.29 -29.59 15.81
N ARG A 802 1.84 -28.44 16.19
CA ARG A 802 2.73 -28.33 17.36
C ARG A 802 2.57 -27.01 18.09
N VAL A 803 2.88 -27.05 19.40
CA VAL A 803 3.07 -25.88 20.24
C VAL A 803 4.52 -25.88 20.71
N GLN A 804 5.22 -24.76 20.49
CA GLN A 804 6.65 -24.65 20.74
C GLN A 804 7.00 -23.37 21.50
N LEU A 805 7.89 -23.46 22.49
CA LEU A 805 8.65 -22.34 23.02
C LEU A 805 9.90 -22.15 22.16
N VAL A 806 10.12 -20.93 21.68
CA VAL A 806 11.28 -20.54 20.89
C VAL A 806 12.14 -19.57 21.71
N LEU A 807 13.42 -19.91 21.83
CA LEU A 807 14.45 -19.07 22.44
C LEU A 807 15.32 -18.51 21.30
N ALA A 808 15.31 -17.20 21.14
CA ALA A 808 15.98 -16.44 20.08
C ALA A 808 16.70 -15.20 20.67
N SER A 809 17.59 -15.44 21.63
CA SER A 809 18.51 -14.47 22.25
C SER A 809 19.97 -14.94 22.18
N ASP A 810 20.92 -14.03 22.40
CA ASP A 810 22.36 -14.35 22.48
C ASP A 810 22.70 -15.42 23.53
N ARG A 811 21.92 -15.50 24.62
CA ARG A 811 22.09 -16.48 25.71
C ARG A 811 21.16 -17.69 25.59
N SER A 812 20.57 -17.93 24.42
CA SER A 812 19.59 -19.01 24.23
C SER A 812 20.11 -20.38 24.64
N LYS A 813 21.40 -20.68 24.43
CA LYS A 813 21.99 -21.98 24.79
C LYS A 813 22.04 -22.17 26.31
N GLU A 814 22.42 -21.13 27.04
CA GLU A 814 22.48 -21.16 28.50
C GLU A 814 21.07 -21.31 29.10
N HIS A 815 20.13 -20.47 28.67
CA HIS A 815 18.75 -20.53 29.12
C HIS A 815 18.04 -21.84 28.73
N PHE A 816 18.40 -22.43 27.58
CA PHE A 816 17.91 -23.74 27.19
C PHE A 816 18.39 -24.84 28.15
N LEU A 817 19.66 -24.81 28.55
CA LEU A 817 20.22 -25.75 29.54
C LEU A 817 19.59 -25.55 30.94
N GLU A 818 19.32 -24.30 31.34
CA GLU A 818 18.63 -24.00 32.59
C GLU A 818 17.20 -24.54 32.63
N LEU A 819 16.45 -24.39 31.53
CA LEU A 819 15.13 -25.00 31.38
C LEU A 819 15.22 -26.52 31.34
N GLN A 820 16.25 -27.07 30.69
CA GLN A 820 16.48 -28.51 30.59
C GLN A 820 16.79 -29.14 31.95
N ALA A 821 17.47 -28.42 32.85
CA ALA A 821 17.66 -28.85 34.24
C ALA A 821 16.34 -28.99 35.02
N ARG A 822 15.26 -28.36 34.56
CA ARG A 822 13.90 -28.46 35.12
C ARG A 822 12.97 -29.33 34.28
N LYS A 823 13.51 -30.14 33.37
CA LYS A 823 12.75 -30.95 32.41
C LYS A 823 11.68 -31.82 33.08
N ASP A 824 12.01 -32.52 34.16
CA ASP A 824 11.06 -33.43 34.82
C ASP A 824 9.86 -32.71 35.43
N LEU A 825 10.08 -31.51 35.98
CA LEU A 825 9.01 -30.64 36.50
C LEU A 825 8.11 -30.12 35.37
N LEU A 826 8.73 -29.64 34.28
CA LEU A 826 8.01 -29.16 33.10
C LEU A 826 7.21 -30.28 32.43
N GLN A 827 7.79 -31.47 32.34
CA GLN A 827 7.18 -32.68 31.79
C GLN A 827 5.94 -33.09 32.60
N ALA A 828 6.01 -33.00 33.94
CA ALA A 828 4.88 -33.27 34.83
C ALA A 828 3.76 -32.22 34.71
N GLN A 829 4.11 -30.93 34.55
CA GLN A 829 3.12 -29.85 34.39
C GLN A 829 2.41 -29.90 33.04
N ILE A 830 3.14 -30.18 31.96
CA ILE A 830 2.60 -30.13 30.59
C ILE A 830 1.85 -31.42 30.22
N SER A 831 2.07 -32.51 30.96
CA SER A 831 1.39 -33.81 30.77
C SER A 831 1.48 -34.35 29.33
N SER A 832 2.51 -33.95 28.58
CA SER A 832 2.79 -34.36 27.20
C SER A 832 4.31 -34.42 26.98
N GLU A 833 4.79 -35.35 26.15
CA GLU A 833 6.22 -35.52 25.86
C GLU A 833 6.85 -34.25 25.28
N LEU A 834 7.82 -33.66 26.01
CA LEU A 834 8.57 -32.50 25.55
C LEU A 834 9.76 -32.91 24.71
N HIS A 835 9.79 -32.42 23.48
CA HIS A 835 10.95 -32.54 22.60
C HIS A 835 11.86 -31.33 22.77
N TRP A 836 13.16 -31.61 22.98
CA TRP A 836 14.20 -30.62 23.22
C TRP A 836 15.10 -30.56 22.00
N HIS A 837 15.05 -29.45 21.28
CA HIS A 837 15.69 -29.31 19.98
C HIS A 837 16.74 -28.19 19.99
N ASP A 838 18.00 -28.63 19.99
CA ASP A 838 19.21 -27.81 19.85
C ASP A 838 19.96 -28.30 18.61
N ILE A 839 19.98 -27.49 17.55
CA ILE A 839 20.78 -27.76 16.35
C ILE A 839 22.08 -26.96 16.47
N GLU A 840 23.20 -27.66 16.37
CA GLU A 840 24.53 -27.05 16.34
C GLU A 840 24.65 -26.05 15.17
N GLY A 841 24.98 -24.79 15.46
CA GLY A 841 25.05 -23.70 14.47
C GLY A 841 23.74 -22.92 14.24
N ASN A 842 22.60 -23.30 14.84
CA ASN A 842 21.39 -22.48 14.84
C ASN A 842 21.38 -21.53 16.05
N LYS A 843 21.03 -20.25 15.88
CA LYS A 843 20.85 -19.30 16.99
C LYS A 843 19.58 -19.59 17.81
N GLN A 844 18.56 -20.24 17.23
CA GLN A 844 17.31 -20.56 17.90
C GLN A 844 17.32 -21.95 18.56
N ARG A 845 16.79 -22.04 19.79
CA ARG A 845 16.47 -23.31 20.46
C ARG A 845 14.97 -23.46 20.60
N ARG A 846 14.47 -24.71 20.52
CA ARG A 846 13.04 -24.98 20.60
C ARG A 846 12.74 -26.09 21.59
N ILE A 847 11.68 -25.88 22.37
CA ILE A 847 11.08 -26.91 23.22
C ILE A 847 9.63 -27.04 22.76
N TYR A 848 9.19 -28.24 22.37
CA TYR A 848 7.87 -28.37 21.76
C TYR A 848 7.16 -29.67 22.10
N VAL A 849 5.83 -29.63 22.00
CA VAL A 849 4.94 -30.78 21.95
C VAL A 849 4.33 -30.84 20.55
N ARG A 850 4.08 -32.05 20.04
CA ARG A 850 3.50 -32.25 18.71
C ARG A 850 2.39 -33.30 18.73
N LYS A 851 1.54 -33.24 17.72
CA LYS A 851 0.52 -34.24 17.43
C LYS A 851 0.43 -34.41 15.91
N ASP A 852 0.41 -35.66 15.45
CA ASP A 852 0.13 -35.97 14.05
C ASP A 852 -1.31 -35.55 13.73
N ALA A 853 -1.46 -34.58 12.83
CA ALA A 853 -2.74 -34.02 12.43
C ALA A 853 -2.60 -33.28 11.10
N ASP A 854 -3.57 -33.45 10.21
CA ASP A 854 -3.60 -32.76 8.92
C ASP A 854 -4.52 -31.54 8.98
N PHE A 855 -3.95 -30.34 9.00
CA PHE A 855 -4.73 -29.11 8.96
C PHE A 855 -5.46 -28.92 7.61
N ARG A 856 -5.18 -29.73 6.59
CA ARG A 856 -5.92 -29.69 5.33
C ARG A 856 -7.31 -30.31 5.44
N ASP A 857 -7.54 -31.14 6.46
CA ASP A 857 -8.85 -31.70 6.75
C ASP A 857 -9.67 -30.73 7.62
N ARG A 858 -10.59 -29.99 6.97
CA ARG A 858 -11.48 -29.04 7.65
C ARG A 858 -12.42 -29.70 8.66
N GLY A 859 -12.72 -30.99 8.52
CA GLY A 859 -13.59 -31.72 9.45
C GLY A 859 -12.95 -31.88 10.84
N GLU A 860 -11.62 -31.89 10.91
CA GLU A 860 -10.86 -32.09 12.14
C GLU A 860 -10.42 -30.78 12.81
N TRP A 861 -10.73 -29.62 12.22
CA TRP A 861 -10.27 -28.32 12.71
C TRP A 861 -10.67 -28.05 14.16
N LEU A 862 -11.89 -28.40 14.56
CA LEU A 862 -12.35 -28.18 15.92
C LEU A 862 -11.50 -28.94 16.96
N ALA A 863 -11.16 -30.20 16.67
CA ALA A 863 -10.31 -31.01 17.53
C ALA A 863 -8.84 -30.53 17.53
N GLN A 864 -8.37 -30.01 16.40
CA GLN A 864 -7.04 -29.39 16.29
C GLN A 864 -6.97 -28.07 17.06
N PHE A 865 -8.01 -27.23 16.99
CA PHE A 865 -8.12 -25.98 17.74
C PHE A 865 -8.15 -26.23 19.24
N GLU A 866 -8.93 -27.22 19.69
CA GLU A 866 -8.96 -27.62 21.10
C GLU A 866 -7.58 -28.06 21.60
N TRP A 867 -6.89 -28.89 20.81
CA TRP A 867 -5.54 -29.34 21.17
C TRP A 867 -4.55 -28.16 21.20
N LEU A 868 -4.54 -27.30 20.19
CA LEU A 868 -3.65 -26.13 20.12
C LEU A 868 -3.93 -25.17 21.28
N GLY A 869 -5.19 -24.80 21.50
CA GLY A 869 -5.59 -23.86 22.55
C GLY A 869 -5.18 -24.33 23.95
N ASN A 870 -5.45 -25.59 24.28
CA ASN A 870 -5.08 -26.17 25.57
C ASN A 870 -3.56 -26.18 25.78
N HIS A 871 -2.79 -26.59 24.77
CA HIS A 871 -1.33 -26.64 24.90
C HIS A 871 -0.68 -25.26 24.90
N LEU A 872 -1.26 -24.27 24.22
CA LEU A 872 -0.81 -22.88 24.30
C LEU A 872 -0.96 -22.32 25.72
N GLU A 873 -2.11 -22.53 26.36
CA GLU A 873 -2.35 -22.09 27.74
C GLU A 873 -1.41 -22.78 28.73
N VAL A 874 -1.26 -24.10 28.60
CA VAL A 874 -0.36 -24.89 29.45
C VAL A 874 1.10 -24.47 29.25
N PHE A 875 1.54 -24.16 28.02
CA PHE A 875 2.88 -23.61 27.78
C PHE A 875 3.04 -22.22 28.39
N ASN A 876 2.05 -21.35 28.25
CA ASN A 876 2.09 -19.99 28.79
C ASN A 876 2.14 -19.99 30.32
N SER A 877 1.37 -20.86 30.99
CA SER A 877 1.37 -20.98 32.45
C SER A 877 2.63 -21.66 32.99
N SER A 878 3.18 -22.66 32.29
CA SER A 878 4.34 -23.43 32.76
C SER A 878 5.66 -22.72 32.49
N PHE A 879 5.84 -22.19 31.27
CA PHE A 879 7.08 -21.50 30.91
C PHE A 879 7.07 -20.01 31.26
N GLY A 880 5.91 -19.35 31.32
CA GLY A 880 5.83 -17.90 31.51
C GLY A 880 6.48 -17.37 32.81
N PRO A 881 6.29 -18.01 33.98
CA PRO A 881 7.00 -17.63 35.20
C PRO A 881 8.51 -17.88 35.12
N LEU A 882 8.91 -18.99 34.51
CA LEU A 882 10.32 -19.38 34.36
C LEU A 882 11.06 -18.41 33.44
N VAL A 883 10.50 -18.14 32.26
CA VAL A 883 11.08 -17.24 31.26
C VAL A 883 11.23 -15.82 31.79
N ARG A 884 10.32 -15.36 32.65
CA ARG A 884 10.43 -14.05 33.33
C ARG A 884 11.53 -13.99 34.39
N SER A 885 11.96 -15.14 34.92
CA SER A 885 12.99 -15.25 35.97
C SER A 885 14.40 -15.54 35.44
N LEU A 886 14.49 -16.05 34.22
CA LEU A 886 15.73 -16.11 33.44
C LEU A 886 16.16 -14.70 33.07
#